data_AF-A0A2M6WFV1-F1
#
_entry.id   AF-A0A2M6WFV1-F1
#
_cell.length_a   1.000
_cell.length_b   1.000
_cell.length_c   1.000
_cell.angle_alpha   90.00
_cell.angle_beta   90.00
_cell.angle_gamma   90.00
#
_symmetry.space_group_name_H-M   'P 1'
#
loop_
_entity.id
_entity.type
_entity.pdbx_description
1 polymer ?
#
loop_
_entity_poly.entity_id
_entity_poly.type
_entity_poly.pdbx_seq_one_letter_code
_entity_poly.pdbx_strand_id
1 'polypeptide(L)'
;MVTVIVMVRIFMPDKNLKLPPQDIEAERSVLGALMLDRTATVKVADIIAPIDFYHPAHQKIFGSILELFERGEPIDLLTISANLKGKKELQNVGGMDYLSELVANVPTSAHVERYAELVKENRVRRDLIEASSDINEQALDERDFETLLDRTEQKIFNISQRSRPQRFIPVQDELTAAYERIERLHRGEKGALRGLSTHFPQLDNILSGLQASDLIIVGARPSYGKTTLVLDIARQASLAGKSVGIFSLEMSKDQVIDRLIASQAQVPLWRLRTGRLSDELEFALIQQALDELSKAPLYIDDTPSPTTLQMRSMARRLQIEQGLDLLVVDYLQLIQPRTGSESIVQQVTEISRHLKALARELKVPVIAVSQLSRAVDQRESKIPRLSDLRESGCLAGDTLIVRADTGERTPIKTLVGQTGIPVHGLNKNWKIVERKISEVFCSGKKMVYELKTRSGFSIKASSNHPFWKVNGWTRLKELKTGDRIATPTNLYLSAPQNKLSENEIILLAHLLGDGCILPRQPYHYTSADRENIKVVAETAKKLFNIKSKIIRQKNWWHVYLTCPYHLTHHKQHPITKWFESLGIRCVRSFEKEIPQAVFNLNNKKLALFLKHLWATDGHVGIRQHKKDGKPIRAIAGVVGYSTTSQKMAEGVKYLLLRFGIRSKITPLRKGDYRICYQIRVDGAKHQLAFLGQIGCFGIKGNNISFIKQELNNVRQSTNLDVWPKETWKFVIDPIRRDRDMSWREFSNGIKTKYCGTTLFKHGLGVERLNRIATLLHSSEIKKMAQSDIFWDEIVSIKPLGIQKVYDATVPGLHNFVANNIIVENSLEQDADVVLLIYRKDRDRTDLPEEERNLVELIIAKHRNGPLGSVQLRFDPERVSFRSIDTRHGEEQ
;
A
#
# COMPACT_ATOMS: atom_id res chain seq x y z
N MET A 1 -37.47 42.34 40.44
CA MET A 1 -38.76 42.47 41.14
C MET A 1 -39.86 42.21 40.13
N VAL A 2 -40.71 41.20 40.38
CA VAL A 2 -42.10 40.93 39.89
C VAL A 2 -42.41 41.39 38.43
N THR A 3 -42.95 40.60 37.48
CA THR A 3 -44.28 39.94 37.49
C THR A 3 -44.53 39.31 36.08
N VAL A 4 -45.03 38.04 36.02
CA VAL A 4 -46.21 37.59 35.20
C VAL A 4 -46.05 37.45 33.66
N ILE A 5 -46.54 36.45 32.89
CA ILE A 5 -47.56 35.36 32.91
C ILE A 5 -47.17 34.43 31.72
N VAL A 6 -47.32 33.09 31.69
CA VAL A 6 -48.49 32.32 31.16
C VAL A 6 -48.45 30.87 31.67
N MET A 7 -49.38 30.57 32.59
CA MET A 7 -50.45 29.55 32.51
C MET A 7 -50.17 28.12 31.96
N VAL A 8 -50.05 27.21 32.92
CA VAL A 8 -50.51 25.80 33.02
C VAL A 8 -51.39 25.24 31.89
N ARG A 9 -51.01 24.05 31.38
CA ARG A 9 -51.97 22.99 31.08
C ARG A 9 -51.51 21.66 31.70
N ILE A 10 -52.26 21.25 32.72
CA ILE A 10 -52.29 19.90 33.29
C ILE A 10 -52.66 18.92 32.17
N PHE A 11 -51.85 17.89 31.96
CA PHE A 11 -52.28 16.65 31.30
C PHE A 11 -51.89 15.47 32.19
N MET A 12 -52.88 14.62 32.43
CA MET A 12 -52.89 13.44 33.28
C MET A 12 -51.83 12.40 32.89
N PRO A 13 -51.48 11.46 33.78
CA PRO A 13 -50.53 10.41 33.49
C PRO A 13 -51.21 9.29 32.68
N ASP A 14 -51.11 9.31 31.35
CA ASP A 14 -51.24 8.09 30.56
C ASP A 14 -49.88 7.39 30.54
N LYS A 15 -49.65 6.57 31.57
CA LYS A 15 -48.53 5.62 31.62
C LYS A 15 -48.75 4.50 30.59
N ASN A 16 -48.53 4.80 29.31
CA ASN A 16 -47.96 3.82 28.41
C ASN A 16 -46.45 4.04 28.43
N LEU A 17 -45.74 3.33 29.32
CA LEU A 17 -44.31 3.13 29.16
C LEU A 17 -44.12 2.48 27.79
N LYS A 18 -43.78 3.27 26.77
CA LYS A 18 -43.46 2.77 25.43
C LYS A 18 -42.19 1.95 25.55
N LEU A 19 -42.35 0.64 25.70
CA LEU A 19 -41.25 -0.29 25.64
C LEU A 19 -40.57 -0.18 24.27
N PRO A 20 -39.24 -0.34 24.19
CA PRO A 20 -38.56 -0.46 22.91
C PRO A 20 -39.21 -1.57 22.06
N PRO A 21 -39.34 -1.39 20.73
CA PRO A 21 -39.91 -2.38 19.84
C PRO A 21 -39.27 -3.76 20.04
N GLN A 22 -40.10 -4.75 20.36
CA GLN A 22 -39.70 -6.10 20.70
C GLN A 22 -40.82 -7.07 20.37
N ASP A 23 -40.47 -8.32 20.10
CA ASP A 23 -41.40 -9.43 19.97
C ASP A 23 -40.77 -10.66 20.64
N ILE A 24 -41.08 -10.83 21.93
CA ILE A 24 -40.49 -11.88 22.75
C ILE A 24 -40.98 -13.25 22.30
N GLU A 25 -42.20 -13.36 21.77
CA GLU A 25 -42.75 -14.63 21.26
C GLU A 25 -42.03 -15.07 19.99
N ALA A 26 -41.74 -14.13 19.07
CA ALA A 26 -40.91 -14.40 17.90
C ALA A 26 -39.49 -14.82 18.30
N GLU A 27 -38.86 -14.12 19.26
CA GLU A 27 -37.53 -14.50 19.75
C GLU A 27 -37.51 -15.92 20.34
N ARG A 28 -38.50 -16.27 21.17
CA ARG A 28 -38.64 -17.61 21.76
C ARG A 28 -38.85 -18.66 20.68
N SER A 29 -39.72 -18.38 19.71
CA SER A 29 -40.04 -19.27 18.59
C SER A 29 -38.81 -19.55 17.72
N VAL A 30 -37.98 -18.52 17.45
CA VAL A 30 -36.72 -18.69 16.72
C VAL A 30 -35.77 -19.60 17.49
N LEU A 31 -35.50 -19.31 18.77
CA LEU A 31 -34.55 -20.09 19.55
C LEU A 31 -34.99 -21.54 19.73
N GLY A 32 -36.26 -21.78 20.02
CA GLY A 32 -36.79 -23.14 20.12
C GLY A 32 -36.74 -23.88 18.78
N ALA A 33 -37.09 -23.22 17.66
CA ALA A 33 -37.03 -23.84 16.33
C ALA A 33 -35.61 -24.25 15.95
N LEU A 34 -34.61 -23.45 16.32
CA LEU A 34 -33.18 -23.76 16.09
C LEU A 34 -32.70 -24.97 16.90
N MET A 35 -33.32 -25.25 18.05
CA MET A 35 -33.02 -26.43 18.87
C MET A 35 -33.73 -27.70 18.41
N LEU A 36 -34.81 -27.56 17.63
CA LEU A 36 -35.62 -28.66 17.09
C LEU A 36 -35.17 -29.08 15.69
N ASP A 37 -34.84 -28.12 14.82
CA ASP A 37 -34.52 -28.36 13.42
C ASP A 37 -33.09 -27.90 13.08
N ARG A 38 -32.24 -28.87 12.73
CA ARG A 38 -30.85 -28.63 12.34
C ARG A 38 -30.72 -27.74 11.10
N THR A 39 -31.70 -27.77 10.19
CA THR A 39 -31.67 -26.98 8.95
C THR A 39 -32.11 -25.52 9.16
N ALA A 40 -32.83 -25.24 10.25
CA ALA A 40 -33.28 -23.90 10.59
C ALA A 40 -32.10 -22.94 10.85
N THR A 41 -30.99 -23.43 11.41
CA THR A 41 -29.82 -22.60 11.70
C THR A 41 -29.21 -22.00 10.44
N VAL A 42 -29.13 -22.78 9.35
CA VAL A 42 -28.59 -22.30 8.06
C VAL A 42 -29.45 -21.17 7.49
N LYS A 43 -30.77 -21.28 7.64
CA LYS A 43 -31.73 -20.29 7.12
C LYS A 43 -31.70 -18.97 7.89
N VAL A 44 -31.44 -19.04 9.20
CA VAL A 44 -31.57 -17.91 10.13
C VAL A 44 -30.25 -17.18 10.37
N ALA A 45 -29.11 -17.87 10.29
CA ALA A 45 -27.78 -17.32 10.59
C ALA A 45 -27.44 -16.08 9.73
N ASP A 46 -27.97 -16.00 8.50
CA ASP A 46 -27.75 -14.87 7.59
C ASP A 46 -28.73 -13.70 7.79
N ILE A 47 -29.80 -13.90 8.58
CA ILE A 47 -30.88 -12.91 8.78
C ILE A 47 -30.66 -12.14 10.09
N ILE A 48 -30.31 -12.85 11.16
CA ILE A 48 -30.21 -12.28 12.51
C ILE A 48 -28.87 -12.58 13.19
N ALA A 49 -28.42 -11.64 14.01
CA ALA A 49 -27.24 -11.72 14.86
C ALA A 49 -27.63 -11.68 16.35
N PRO A 50 -26.76 -12.09 17.30
CA PRO A 50 -27.06 -12.05 18.73
C PRO A 50 -27.59 -10.68 19.22
N ILE A 51 -27.07 -9.57 18.69
CA ILE A 51 -27.46 -8.20 19.04
C ILE A 51 -28.88 -7.82 18.58
N ASP A 52 -29.47 -8.60 17.66
CA ASP A 52 -30.81 -8.37 17.12
C ASP A 52 -31.90 -8.80 18.11
N PHE A 53 -31.60 -9.67 19.07
CA PHE A 53 -32.52 -10.06 20.15
C PHE A 53 -32.59 -8.95 21.21
N TYR A 54 -33.80 -8.63 21.66
CA TYR A 54 -34.03 -7.69 22.75
C TYR A 54 -33.61 -8.30 24.10
N HIS A 55 -33.99 -9.56 24.36
CA HIS A 55 -33.76 -10.16 25.66
C HIS A 55 -32.29 -10.64 25.81
N PRO A 56 -31.53 -10.20 26.84
CA PRO A 56 -30.12 -10.56 27.00
C PRO A 56 -29.85 -12.07 27.07
N ALA A 57 -30.76 -12.84 27.66
CA ALA A 57 -30.65 -14.30 27.67
C ALA A 57 -30.72 -14.88 26.25
N HIS A 58 -31.59 -14.35 25.39
CA HIS A 58 -31.74 -14.81 24.01
C HIS A 58 -30.50 -14.51 23.17
N GLN A 59 -29.87 -13.35 23.39
CA GLN A 59 -28.58 -13.01 22.76
C GLN A 59 -27.52 -14.08 23.06
N LYS A 60 -27.42 -14.49 24.33
CA LYS A 60 -26.45 -15.51 24.78
C LYS A 60 -26.76 -16.91 24.24
N ILE A 61 -28.04 -17.29 24.24
CA ILE A 61 -28.47 -18.57 23.69
C ILE A 61 -28.16 -18.63 22.19
N PHE A 62 -28.54 -17.60 21.43
CA PHE A 62 -28.24 -17.52 20.00
C PHE A 62 -26.73 -17.48 19.70
N GLY A 63 -25.95 -16.75 20.51
CA GLY A 63 -24.49 -16.77 20.41
C GLY A 63 -23.90 -18.16 20.64
N SER A 64 -24.43 -18.93 21.60
CA SER A 64 -24.03 -20.32 21.83
C SER A 64 -24.39 -21.22 20.63
N ILE A 65 -25.56 -21.02 20.03
CA ILE A 65 -26.00 -21.72 18.81
C ILE A 65 -25.04 -21.47 17.65
N LEU A 66 -24.68 -20.20 17.39
CA LEU A 66 -23.75 -19.84 16.32
C LEU A 66 -22.35 -20.44 16.53
N GLU A 67 -21.84 -20.47 17.75
CA GLU A 67 -20.54 -21.09 18.02
C GLU A 67 -20.54 -22.60 17.78
N LEU A 68 -21.61 -23.30 18.15
CA LEU A 68 -21.75 -24.72 17.87
C LEU A 68 -21.87 -24.96 16.36
N PHE A 69 -22.60 -24.10 15.66
CA PHE A 69 -22.71 -24.11 14.20
C PHE A 69 -21.35 -23.93 13.51
N GLU A 70 -20.54 -22.96 13.95
CA GLU A 70 -19.19 -22.71 13.41
C GLU A 70 -18.23 -23.87 13.63
N ARG A 71 -18.39 -24.63 14.73
CA ARG A 71 -17.61 -25.84 15.02
C ARG A 71 -18.12 -27.08 14.30
N GLY A 72 -19.27 -26.98 13.61
CA GLY A 72 -19.93 -28.11 12.98
C GLY A 72 -20.53 -29.12 13.98
N GLU A 73 -20.74 -28.72 15.23
CA GLU A 73 -21.34 -29.54 16.28
C GLU A 73 -22.87 -29.55 16.15
N PRO A 74 -23.56 -30.64 16.59
CA PRO A 74 -25.02 -30.68 16.59
C PRO A 74 -25.59 -29.63 17.55
N ILE A 75 -26.66 -28.97 17.12
CA ILE A 75 -27.34 -27.91 17.86
C ILE A 75 -28.63 -28.52 18.39
N ASP A 76 -28.65 -28.82 19.68
CA ASP A 76 -29.80 -29.34 20.39
C ASP A 76 -29.78 -28.84 21.85
N LEU A 77 -30.85 -29.14 22.59
CA LEU A 77 -30.99 -28.73 23.98
C LEU A 77 -29.79 -29.14 24.85
N LEU A 78 -29.25 -30.35 24.65
CA LEU A 78 -28.16 -30.89 25.47
C LEU A 78 -26.84 -30.20 25.12
N THR A 79 -26.51 -30.04 23.84
CA THR A 79 -25.26 -29.41 23.41
C THR A 79 -25.20 -27.93 23.76
N ILE A 80 -26.32 -27.21 23.61
CA ILE A 80 -26.41 -25.80 24.03
C ILE A 80 -26.27 -25.67 25.53
N SER A 81 -26.95 -26.53 26.31
CA SER A 81 -26.85 -26.50 27.77
C SER A 81 -25.42 -26.80 28.25
N ALA A 82 -24.72 -27.74 27.61
CA ALA A 82 -23.34 -28.08 27.91
C ALA A 82 -22.39 -26.92 27.58
N ASN A 83 -22.55 -26.28 26.42
CA ASN A 83 -21.73 -25.13 26.02
C ASN A 83 -21.93 -23.94 26.96
N LEU A 84 -23.18 -23.62 27.31
CA LEU A 84 -23.51 -22.55 28.27
C LEU A 84 -23.03 -22.86 29.69
N LYS A 85 -23.05 -24.13 30.11
CA LYS A 85 -22.51 -24.57 31.41
C LYS A 85 -20.98 -24.45 31.46
N GLY A 86 -20.29 -24.82 30.38
CA GLY A 86 -18.83 -24.65 30.25
C GLY A 86 -18.39 -23.19 30.39
N LYS A 87 -19.23 -22.25 29.92
CA LYS A 87 -19.00 -20.79 30.04
C LYS A 87 -19.50 -20.17 31.34
N LYS A 88 -20.11 -20.95 32.25
CA LYS A 88 -20.78 -20.47 33.47
C LYS A 88 -21.91 -19.47 33.19
N GLU A 89 -22.57 -19.59 32.05
CA GLU A 89 -23.68 -18.70 31.65
C GLU A 89 -25.06 -19.38 31.73
N LEU A 90 -25.12 -20.70 31.94
CA LEU A 90 -26.38 -21.46 31.97
C LEU A 90 -27.41 -20.90 32.97
N GLN A 91 -26.97 -20.50 34.17
CA GLN A 91 -27.89 -19.90 35.13
C GLN A 91 -28.35 -18.49 34.75
N ASN A 92 -27.52 -17.74 34.02
CA ASN A 92 -27.86 -16.39 33.56
C ASN A 92 -28.93 -16.38 32.46
N VAL A 93 -29.16 -17.53 31.81
CA VAL A 93 -30.19 -17.68 30.78
C VAL A 93 -31.48 -18.34 31.29
N GLY A 94 -31.61 -18.58 32.60
CA GLY A 94 -32.78 -19.24 33.19
C GLY A 94 -32.64 -20.75 33.40
N GLY A 95 -31.44 -21.31 33.22
CA GLY A 95 -31.19 -22.73 33.47
C GLY A 95 -31.72 -23.65 32.37
N MET A 96 -31.74 -24.95 32.67
CA MET A 96 -32.22 -25.98 31.74
C MET A 96 -33.75 -25.91 31.55
N ASP A 97 -34.47 -25.47 32.58
CA ASP A 97 -35.92 -25.32 32.56
C ASP A 97 -36.35 -24.31 31.50
N TYR A 98 -35.68 -23.15 31.41
CA TYR A 98 -35.99 -22.15 30.41
C TYR A 98 -35.71 -22.62 28.98
N LEU A 99 -34.59 -23.32 28.74
CA LEU A 99 -34.30 -23.87 27.42
C LEU A 99 -35.34 -24.93 27.00
N SER A 100 -35.83 -25.71 27.95
CA SER A 100 -36.90 -26.70 27.71
C SER A 100 -38.24 -26.02 27.40
N GLU A 101 -38.54 -24.90 28.07
CA GLU A 101 -39.70 -24.06 27.79
C GLU A 101 -39.64 -23.44 26.38
N LEU A 102 -38.46 -22.98 25.93
CA LEU A 102 -38.29 -22.45 24.57
C LEU A 102 -38.63 -23.49 23.51
N VAL A 103 -38.22 -24.74 23.71
CA VAL A 103 -38.50 -25.85 22.80
C VAL A 103 -40.00 -26.22 22.79
N ALA A 104 -40.63 -26.21 23.96
CA ALA A 104 -42.05 -26.58 24.09
C ALA A 104 -43.01 -25.56 23.46
N ASN A 105 -42.61 -24.29 23.39
CA ASN A 105 -43.46 -23.19 22.92
C ASN A 105 -43.32 -22.88 21.42
N VAL A 106 -42.60 -23.69 20.64
CA VAL A 106 -42.44 -23.47 19.18
C VAL A 106 -43.71 -23.90 18.44
N PRO A 107 -44.42 -22.99 17.74
CA PRO A 107 -45.62 -23.36 16.99
C PRO A 107 -45.30 -24.27 15.80
N THR A 108 -44.25 -23.93 15.05
CA THR A 108 -43.69 -24.73 13.95
C THR A 108 -42.31 -24.22 13.55
N SER A 109 -41.35 -25.13 13.30
CA SER A 109 -40.02 -24.75 12.80
C SER A 109 -40.04 -24.30 11.34
N ALA A 110 -41.10 -24.60 10.58
CA ALA A 110 -41.20 -24.27 9.16
C ALA A 110 -41.24 -22.75 8.90
N HIS A 111 -41.71 -21.95 9.86
CA HIS A 111 -41.83 -20.49 9.74
C HIS A 111 -40.70 -19.72 10.43
N VAL A 112 -39.59 -20.39 10.77
CA VAL A 112 -38.47 -19.78 11.49
C VAL A 112 -37.89 -18.54 10.80
N GLU A 113 -37.86 -18.51 9.47
CA GLU A 113 -37.40 -17.35 8.68
C GLU A 113 -38.28 -16.13 8.94
N ARG A 114 -39.60 -16.30 8.99
CA ARG A 114 -40.56 -15.22 9.25
C ARG A 114 -40.41 -14.68 10.68
N TYR A 115 -40.22 -15.55 11.66
CA TYR A 115 -39.98 -15.11 13.04
C TYR A 115 -38.63 -14.38 13.16
N ALA A 116 -37.59 -14.83 12.44
CA ALA A 116 -36.29 -14.15 12.40
C ALA A 116 -36.40 -12.76 11.73
N GLU A 117 -37.18 -12.62 10.66
CA GLU A 117 -37.48 -11.32 10.06
C GLU A 117 -38.16 -10.37 11.07
N LEU A 118 -39.13 -10.85 11.85
CA LEU A 118 -39.79 -10.03 12.88
C LEU A 118 -38.81 -9.55 13.96
N VAL A 119 -37.90 -10.42 14.40
CA VAL A 119 -36.81 -10.04 15.33
C VAL A 119 -35.92 -8.96 14.68
N LYS A 120 -35.58 -9.12 13.40
CA LYS A 120 -34.77 -8.17 12.64
C LYS A 120 -35.45 -6.81 12.47
N GLU A 121 -36.71 -6.80 12.08
CA GLU A 121 -37.53 -5.59 11.94
C GLU A 121 -37.57 -4.81 13.26
N ASN A 122 -37.76 -5.53 14.39
CA ASN A 122 -37.75 -4.90 15.70
C ASN A 122 -36.36 -4.35 16.07
N ARG A 123 -35.26 -5.02 15.71
CA ARG A 123 -33.91 -4.42 15.86
C ARG A 123 -33.75 -3.15 15.04
N VAL A 124 -34.17 -3.15 13.77
CA VAL A 124 -34.09 -1.96 12.91
C VAL A 124 -34.88 -0.79 13.52
N ARG A 125 -36.08 -1.06 14.07
CA ARG A 125 -36.85 -0.04 14.79
C ARG A 125 -36.11 0.48 16.03
N ARG A 126 -35.42 -0.39 16.79
CA ARG A 126 -34.58 0.04 17.93
C ARG A 126 -33.37 0.86 17.49
N ASP A 127 -32.69 0.47 16.41
CA ASP A 127 -31.57 1.22 15.82
C ASP A 127 -32.02 2.63 15.40
N LEU A 128 -33.23 2.77 14.85
CA LEU A 128 -33.80 4.07 14.49
C LEU A 128 -34.10 4.93 15.72
N ILE A 129 -34.62 4.34 16.81
CA ILE A 129 -34.89 5.06 18.06
C ILE A 129 -33.57 5.51 18.72
N GLU A 130 -32.56 4.65 18.73
CA GLU A 130 -31.22 4.95 19.25
C GLU A 130 -30.58 6.07 18.43
N ALA A 131 -30.60 5.96 17.09
CA ALA A 131 -30.11 7.00 16.20
C ALA A 131 -30.86 8.33 16.41
N SER A 132 -32.18 8.31 16.56
CA SER A 132 -32.98 9.51 16.83
C SER A 132 -32.62 10.16 18.16
N SER A 133 -32.35 9.36 19.19
CA SER A 133 -31.98 9.86 20.52
C SER A 133 -30.58 10.48 20.49
N ASP A 134 -29.63 9.81 19.85
CA ASP A 134 -28.28 10.32 19.64
C ASP A 134 -28.29 11.63 18.83
N ILE A 135 -29.08 11.70 17.75
CA ILE A 135 -29.20 12.93 16.94
C ILE A 135 -29.74 14.07 17.80
N ASN A 136 -30.73 13.79 18.64
CA ASN A 136 -31.31 14.79 19.54
C ASN A 136 -30.30 15.28 20.60
N GLU A 137 -29.50 14.40 21.17
CA GLU A 137 -28.43 14.76 22.12
C GLU A 137 -27.32 15.57 21.44
N GLN A 138 -26.86 15.13 20.27
CA GLN A 138 -25.81 15.82 19.50
C GLN A 138 -26.27 17.19 18.99
N ALA A 139 -27.54 17.34 18.60
CA ALA A 139 -28.10 18.63 18.20
C ALA A 139 -28.13 19.66 19.34
N LEU A 140 -28.10 19.22 20.60
CA LEU A 140 -28.05 20.09 21.78
C LEU A 140 -26.60 20.47 22.16
N ASP A 141 -25.62 19.62 21.88
CA ASP A 141 -24.22 19.77 22.35
C ASP A 141 -23.22 20.24 21.27
N GLU A 142 -23.43 19.91 19.99
CA GLU A 142 -22.40 19.99 18.94
C GLU A 142 -22.43 21.35 18.20
N ARG A 143 -21.31 22.10 18.22
CA ARG A 143 -21.21 23.46 17.65
C ARG A 143 -20.93 23.50 16.14
N ASP A 144 -20.66 22.37 15.51
CA ASP A 144 -20.33 22.27 14.08
C ASP A 144 -21.46 21.56 13.32
N PHE A 145 -22.24 22.36 12.59
CA PHE A 145 -23.46 21.93 11.92
C PHE A 145 -23.19 20.94 10.77
N GLU A 146 -22.07 21.09 10.06
CA GLU A 146 -21.76 20.24 8.89
C GLU A 146 -21.40 18.80 9.31
N THR A 147 -20.64 18.65 10.41
CA THR A 147 -20.26 17.33 10.93
C THR A 147 -21.44 16.60 11.58
N LEU A 148 -22.36 17.33 12.22
CA LEU A 148 -23.61 16.76 12.74
C LEU A 148 -24.49 16.21 11.61
N LEU A 149 -24.66 16.97 10.52
CA LEU A 149 -25.42 16.53 9.34
C LEU A 149 -24.82 15.27 8.71
N ASP A 150 -23.49 15.24 8.50
CA ASP A 150 -22.81 14.09 7.91
C ASP A 150 -22.96 12.82 8.77
N ARG A 151 -22.77 12.94 10.10
CA ARG A 151 -22.96 11.82 11.02
C ARG A 151 -24.40 11.32 11.02
N THR A 152 -25.36 12.24 10.92
CA THR A 152 -26.78 11.92 10.85
C THR A 152 -27.11 11.16 9.56
N GLU A 153 -26.68 11.67 8.40
CA GLU A 153 -26.81 11.00 7.10
C GLU A 153 -26.16 9.61 7.13
N GLN A 154 -24.95 9.50 7.67
CA GLN A 154 -24.22 8.24 7.75
C GLN A 154 -24.89 7.22 8.66
N LYS A 155 -25.41 7.63 9.83
CA LYS A 155 -26.15 6.75 10.75
C LYS A 155 -27.41 6.21 10.10
N ILE A 156 -28.25 7.07 9.51
CA ILE A 156 -29.50 6.68 8.85
C ILE A 156 -29.21 5.74 7.67
N PHE A 157 -28.19 6.05 6.87
CA PHE A 157 -27.81 5.22 5.72
C PHE A 157 -27.29 3.83 6.13
N ASN A 158 -26.51 3.73 7.22
CA ASN A 158 -26.03 2.44 7.73
C ASN A 158 -27.19 1.54 8.18
N ILE A 159 -28.25 2.12 8.74
CA ILE A 159 -29.46 1.38 9.12
C ILE A 159 -30.19 0.85 7.87
N SER A 160 -30.29 1.65 6.80
CA SER A 160 -30.91 1.20 5.54
C SER A 160 -30.11 0.10 4.82
N GLN A 161 -28.77 0.19 4.86
CA GLN A 161 -27.88 -0.82 4.25
C GLN A 161 -27.92 -2.17 4.98
N ARG A 162 -27.92 -2.18 6.32
CA ARG A 162 -28.02 -3.41 7.11
C ARG A 162 -29.32 -4.19 6.88
N SER A 163 -30.33 -3.53 6.30
CA SER A 163 -31.61 -4.12 5.94
C SER A 163 -31.59 -4.89 4.61
N ARG A 164 -30.49 -4.84 3.83
CA ARG A 164 -30.32 -5.61 2.59
C ARG A 164 -29.21 -6.65 2.76
N PRO A 165 -29.51 -7.96 2.84
CA PRO A 165 -28.47 -8.97 2.93
C PRO A 165 -27.66 -9.01 1.63
N GLN A 166 -26.32 -8.95 1.74
CA GLN A 166 -25.44 -9.28 0.62
C GLN A 166 -25.43 -10.79 0.47
N ARG A 167 -26.14 -11.31 -0.52
CA ARG A 167 -26.17 -12.74 -0.86
C ARG A 167 -25.27 -13.00 -2.06
N PHE A 168 -24.61 -14.15 -2.08
CA PHE A 168 -24.06 -14.68 -3.32
C PHE A 168 -25.24 -14.97 -4.27
N ILE A 169 -25.21 -14.40 -5.46
CA ILE A 169 -26.24 -14.63 -6.48
C ILE A 169 -25.77 -15.80 -7.34
N PRO A 170 -26.56 -16.89 -7.48
CA PRO A 170 -26.27 -17.95 -8.43
C PRO A 170 -26.10 -17.37 -9.83
N VAL A 171 -25.02 -17.74 -10.53
CA VAL A 171 -24.71 -17.20 -11.86
C VAL A 171 -25.86 -17.42 -12.84
N GLN A 172 -26.58 -18.54 -12.70
CA GLN A 172 -27.72 -18.92 -13.54
C GLN A 172 -28.82 -17.85 -13.59
N ASP A 173 -29.07 -17.17 -12.46
CA ASP A 173 -30.11 -16.13 -12.37
C ASP A 173 -29.74 -14.88 -13.20
N GLU A 174 -28.45 -14.62 -13.38
CA GLU A 174 -27.95 -13.46 -14.12
C GLU A 174 -27.64 -13.78 -15.60
N LEU A 175 -27.50 -15.07 -15.96
CA LEU A 175 -27.20 -15.50 -17.33
C LEU A 175 -28.34 -15.14 -18.30
N THR A 176 -29.59 -15.25 -17.87
CA THR A 176 -30.75 -14.85 -18.69
C THR A 176 -30.70 -13.35 -19.01
N ALA A 177 -30.46 -12.51 -18.00
CA ALA A 177 -30.28 -11.06 -18.18
C ALA A 177 -29.01 -10.72 -18.99
N ALA A 178 -27.95 -11.52 -18.92
CA ALA A 178 -26.77 -11.38 -19.77
C ALA A 178 -27.08 -11.71 -21.23
N TYR A 179 -27.83 -12.79 -21.49
CA TYR A 179 -28.24 -13.19 -22.83
C TYR A 179 -29.16 -12.16 -23.47
N GLU A 180 -30.18 -11.67 -22.76
CA GLU A 180 -31.06 -10.60 -23.25
C GLU A 180 -30.28 -9.32 -23.61
N ARG A 181 -29.26 -8.96 -22.83
CA ARG A 181 -28.38 -7.81 -23.14
C ARG A 181 -27.58 -8.03 -24.42
N ILE A 182 -27.03 -9.24 -24.63
CA ILE A 182 -26.28 -9.58 -25.85
C ILE A 182 -27.23 -9.58 -27.06
N GLU A 183 -28.44 -10.12 -26.89
CA GLU A 183 -29.43 -10.18 -27.94
C GLU A 183 -29.90 -8.78 -28.38
N ARG A 184 -30.08 -7.84 -27.44
CA ARG A 184 -30.36 -6.43 -27.77
C ARG A 184 -29.25 -5.78 -28.61
N LEU A 185 -27.98 -6.09 -28.31
CA LEU A 185 -26.85 -5.59 -29.09
C LEU A 185 -26.77 -6.24 -30.49
N HIS A 186 -27.22 -7.49 -30.63
CA HIS A 186 -27.20 -8.23 -31.90
C HIS A 186 -28.38 -7.90 -32.82
N ARG A 187 -29.59 -7.66 -32.27
CA ARG A 187 -30.82 -7.40 -33.04
C ARG A 187 -30.84 -6.05 -33.79
N GLY A 188 -29.82 -5.22 -33.63
CA GLY A 188 -29.48 -4.22 -34.65
C GLY A 188 -30.41 -3.02 -34.75
N GLU A 189 -30.37 -2.12 -33.78
CA GLU A 189 -30.39 -0.70 -34.13
C GLU A 189 -28.95 -0.35 -34.55
N LYS A 190 -28.73 0.00 -35.83
CA LYS A 190 -27.39 0.40 -36.32
C LYS A 190 -26.84 1.51 -35.41
N GLY A 191 -25.83 1.18 -34.59
CA GLY A 191 -25.21 2.12 -33.65
C GLY A 191 -25.60 1.96 -32.17
N ALA A 192 -26.36 0.93 -31.78
CA ALA A 192 -26.65 0.67 -30.36
C ALA A 192 -25.37 0.30 -29.58
N LEU A 193 -24.90 1.24 -28.77
CA LEU A 193 -23.77 1.04 -27.87
C LEU A 193 -24.22 0.37 -26.56
N ARG A 194 -23.34 -0.43 -25.97
CA ARG A 194 -23.55 -1.04 -24.66
C ARG A 194 -23.55 0.01 -23.54
N GLY A 195 -22.64 0.98 -23.64
CA GLY A 195 -22.48 2.09 -22.71
C GLY A 195 -23.06 3.40 -23.23
N LEU A 196 -22.92 4.46 -22.43
CA LEU A 196 -23.31 5.81 -22.80
C LEU A 196 -22.44 6.33 -23.96
N SER A 197 -23.06 6.81 -25.04
CA SER A 197 -22.36 7.33 -26.21
C SER A 197 -21.50 8.56 -25.86
N THR A 198 -20.23 8.55 -26.28
CA THR A 198 -19.38 9.76 -26.25
C THR A 198 -19.70 10.70 -27.41
N HIS A 199 -20.44 10.23 -28.41
CA HIS A 199 -20.75 10.91 -29.67
C HIS A 199 -19.51 11.21 -30.53
N PHE A 200 -18.42 10.49 -30.28
CA PHE A 200 -17.25 10.42 -31.13
C PHE A 200 -17.17 8.99 -31.67
N PRO A 201 -17.66 8.70 -32.91
CA PRO A 201 -17.83 7.33 -33.39
C PRO A 201 -16.56 6.48 -33.32
N GLN A 202 -15.38 7.06 -33.61
CA GLN A 202 -14.10 6.36 -33.49
C GLN A 202 -13.79 5.96 -32.03
N LEU A 203 -14.12 6.82 -31.07
CA LEU A 203 -13.92 6.54 -29.64
C LEU A 203 -14.94 5.52 -29.14
N ASP A 204 -16.21 5.66 -29.53
CA ASP A 204 -17.28 4.73 -29.18
C ASP A 204 -17.06 3.34 -29.76
N ASN A 205 -16.43 3.22 -30.93
CA ASN A 205 -16.05 1.93 -31.51
C ASN A 205 -15.03 1.18 -30.63
N ILE A 206 -14.13 1.90 -29.97
CA ILE A 206 -13.12 1.28 -29.09
C ILE A 206 -13.69 1.03 -27.69
N LEU A 207 -14.44 1.99 -27.13
CA LEU A 207 -14.96 1.90 -25.76
C LEU A 207 -16.28 1.12 -25.65
N SER A 208 -17.00 0.94 -26.77
CA SER A 208 -18.41 0.51 -26.80
C SER A 208 -19.34 1.39 -25.95
N GLY A 209 -19.04 2.70 -25.92
CA GLY A 209 -19.63 3.68 -25.02
C GLY A 209 -19.06 3.63 -23.59
N LEU A 210 -19.32 4.67 -22.80
CA LEU A 210 -18.90 4.76 -21.40
C LEU A 210 -19.73 3.79 -20.53
N GLN A 211 -19.06 2.81 -19.95
CA GLN A 211 -19.73 1.74 -19.20
C GLN A 211 -20.17 2.22 -17.80
N ALA A 212 -21.34 1.77 -17.37
CA ALA A 212 -21.81 1.96 -16.01
C ALA A 212 -20.80 1.41 -14.99
N SER A 213 -20.60 2.15 -13.89
CA SER A 213 -19.66 1.81 -12.81
C SER A 213 -18.17 1.97 -13.13
N ASP A 214 -17.78 2.41 -14.33
CA ASP A 214 -16.38 2.62 -14.68
C ASP A 214 -15.87 4.02 -14.28
N LEU A 215 -14.59 4.06 -13.89
CA LEU A 215 -13.82 5.28 -13.69
C LEU A 215 -12.93 5.52 -14.92
N ILE A 216 -13.20 6.61 -15.63
CA ILE A 216 -12.48 7.05 -16.82
C ILE A 216 -11.61 8.25 -16.44
N ILE A 217 -10.28 8.15 -16.61
CA ILE A 217 -9.36 9.26 -16.38
C ILE A 217 -8.97 9.90 -17.70
N VAL A 218 -9.15 11.23 -17.83
CA VAL A 218 -8.71 12.01 -18.99
C VAL A 218 -7.48 12.85 -18.64
N GLY A 219 -6.33 12.47 -19.18
CA GLY A 219 -5.02 13.09 -18.94
C GLY A 219 -4.51 13.93 -20.11
N ALA A 220 -4.01 15.14 -19.86
CA ALA A 220 -3.23 15.92 -20.82
C ALA A 220 -2.34 16.97 -20.15
N ARG A 221 -1.53 17.69 -20.93
CA ARG A 221 -0.83 18.92 -20.48
C ARG A 221 -1.80 20.12 -20.41
N PRO A 222 -1.49 21.19 -19.66
CA PRO A 222 -2.29 22.42 -19.68
C PRO A 222 -2.50 22.94 -21.10
N SER A 223 -3.67 23.50 -21.38
CA SER A 223 -4.04 24.06 -22.70
C SER A 223 -4.17 23.07 -23.87
N TYR A 224 -4.20 21.75 -23.60
CA TYR A 224 -4.39 20.72 -24.64
C TYR A 224 -5.87 20.38 -24.90
N GLY A 225 -6.82 20.99 -24.18
CA GLY A 225 -8.26 20.79 -24.38
C GLY A 225 -8.92 19.73 -23.49
N LYS A 226 -8.34 19.40 -22.32
CA LYS A 226 -8.94 18.43 -21.36
C LYS A 226 -10.40 18.72 -21.01
N THR A 227 -10.63 19.90 -20.45
CA THR A 227 -11.96 20.37 -20.06
C THR A 227 -12.88 20.40 -21.26
N THR A 228 -12.40 20.90 -22.40
CA THR A 228 -13.18 20.97 -23.64
C THR A 228 -13.71 19.62 -24.09
N LEU A 229 -12.85 18.60 -24.14
CA LEU A 229 -13.26 17.25 -24.55
C LEU A 229 -14.36 16.71 -23.64
N VAL A 230 -14.21 16.87 -22.33
CA VAL A 230 -15.17 16.34 -21.36
C VAL A 230 -16.48 17.13 -21.38
N LEU A 231 -16.43 18.46 -21.57
CA LEU A 231 -17.63 19.28 -21.73
C LEU A 231 -18.39 18.95 -23.01
N ASP A 232 -17.70 18.65 -24.12
CA ASP A 232 -18.38 18.22 -25.35
C ASP A 232 -19.09 16.87 -25.17
N ILE A 233 -18.46 15.91 -24.48
CA ILE A 233 -19.10 14.63 -24.14
C ILE A 233 -20.33 14.87 -23.24
N ALA A 234 -20.19 15.70 -22.19
CA ALA A 234 -21.27 16.01 -21.27
C ALA A 234 -22.44 16.71 -21.96
N ARG A 235 -22.15 17.70 -22.82
CA ARG A 235 -23.15 18.44 -23.61
C ARG A 235 -23.92 17.50 -24.52
N GLN A 236 -23.23 16.66 -25.29
CA GLN A 236 -23.89 15.75 -26.23
C GLN A 236 -24.71 14.67 -25.52
N ALA A 237 -24.20 14.12 -24.41
CA ALA A 237 -24.97 13.20 -23.58
C ALA A 237 -26.25 13.85 -23.04
N SER A 238 -26.16 15.10 -22.55
CA SER A 238 -27.31 15.81 -22.01
C SER A 238 -28.35 16.17 -23.07
N LEU A 239 -27.92 16.62 -24.25
CA LEU A 239 -28.83 16.88 -25.38
C LEU A 239 -29.52 15.59 -25.89
N ALA A 240 -28.89 14.42 -25.70
CA ALA A 240 -29.51 13.12 -25.94
C ALA A 240 -30.47 12.68 -24.81
N GLY A 241 -30.79 13.57 -23.86
CA GLY A 241 -31.74 13.35 -22.77
C GLY A 241 -31.18 12.61 -21.56
N LYS A 242 -29.86 12.52 -21.42
CA LYS A 242 -29.20 11.84 -20.28
C LYS A 242 -28.87 12.82 -19.17
N SER A 243 -29.13 12.44 -17.92
CA SER A 243 -28.86 13.31 -16.77
C SER A 243 -27.35 13.34 -16.48
N VAL A 244 -26.75 14.53 -16.59
CA VAL A 244 -25.30 14.72 -16.42
C VAL A 244 -25.00 15.69 -15.28
N GLY A 245 -24.16 15.26 -14.33
CA GLY A 245 -23.61 16.12 -13.29
C GLY A 245 -22.15 16.51 -13.57
N ILE A 246 -21.79 17.78 -13.36
CA ILE A 246 -20.44 18.32 -13.53
C ILE A 246 -20.00 18.99 -12.23
N PHE A 247 -18.89 18.53 -11.66
CA PHE A 247 -18.12 19.25 -10.65
C PHE A 247 -16.99 20.02 -11.33
N SER A 248 -17.11 21.34 -11.42
CA SER A 248 -16.10 22.24 -11.99
C SER A 248 -15.28 22.90 -10.89
N LEU A 249 -14.10 22.34 -10.62
CA LEU A 249 -13.24 22.74 -9.51
C LEU A 249 -12.24 23.84 -9.90
N GLU A 250 -11.92 23.94 -11.20
CA GLU A 250 -10.98 24.93 -11.74
C GLU A 250 -11.68 26.16 -12.35
N MET A 251 -12.84 25.95 -12.98
CA MET A 251 -13.58 26.98 -13.70
C MET A 251 -14.86 27.37 -12.96
N SER A 252 -15.27 28.63 -13.08
CA SER A 252 -16.58 29.04 -12.56
C SER A 252 -17.71 28.51 -13.44
N LYS A 253 -18.91 28.41 -12.88
CA LYS A 253 -20.12 28.02 -13.60
C LYS A 253 -20.33 28.85 -14.88
N ASP A 254 -20.15 30.16 -14.81
CA ASP A 254 -20.30 31.06 -15.97
C ASP A 254 -19.33 30.70 -17.10
N GLN A 255 -18.07 30.40 -16.79
CA GLN A 255 -17.09 30.03 -17.81
C GLN A 255 -17.40 28.68 -18.47
N VAL A 256 -17.99 27.75 -17.71
CA VAL A 256 -18.47 26.47 -18.26
C VAL A 256 -19.66 26.71 -19.17
N ILE A 257 -20.64 27.51 -18.76
CA ILE A 257 -21.82 27.86 -19.53
C ILE A 257 -21.45 28.57 -20.84
N ASP A 258 -20.56 29.57 -20.80
CA ASP A 258 -20.10 30.28 -22.00
C ASP A 258 -19.52 29.33 -23.05
N ARG A 259 -18.78 28.30 -22.61
CA ARG A 259 -18.21 27.28 -23.51
C ARG A 259 -19.27 26.35 -24.07
N LEU A 260 -20.26 25.97 -23.27
CA LEU A 260 -21.38 25.15 -23.73
C LEU A 260 -22.19 25.89 -24.79
N ILE A 261 -22.48 27.18 -24.58
CA ILE A 261 -23.19 28.03 -25.54
C ILE A 261 -22.35 28.21 -26.80
N ALA A 262 -21.07 28.57 -26.68
CA ALA A 262 -20.18 28.76 -27.84
C ALA A 262 -20.06 27.48 -28.69
N SER A 263 -19.90 26.33 -28.04
CA SER A 263 -19.83 25.02 -28.71
C SER A 263 -21.17 24.64 -29.36
N GLN A 264 -22.31 24.89 -28.69
CA GLN A 264 -23.63 24.56 -29.23
C GLN A 264 -24.05 25.50 -30.38
N ALA A 265 -23.92 26.81 -30.18
CA ALA A 265 -24.27 27.83 -31.18
C ALA A 265 -23.31 27.88 -32.37
N GLN A 266 -22.15 27.20 -32.26
CA GLN A 266 -21.06 27.26 -33.24
C GLN A 266 -20.52 28.69 -33.47
N VAL A 267 -20.46 29.50 -32.41
CA VAL A 267 -19.98 30.90 -32.42
C VAL A 267 -18.62 31.00 -31.71
N PRO A 268 -17.68 31.85 -32.15
CA PRO A 268 -16.41 32.05 -31.46
C PRO A 268 -16.58 32.51 -30.00
N LEU A 269 -15.93 31.81 -29.06
CA LEU A 269 -16.06 32.06 -27.62
C LEU A 269 -15.66 33.49 -27.24
N TRP A 270 -14.64 34.05 -27.90
CA TRP A 270 -14.18 35.41 -27.62
C TRP A 270 -15.22 36.48 -27.98
N ARG A 271 -16.00 36.27 -29.04
CA ARG A 271 -17.08 37.20 -29.42
C ARG A 271 -18.20 37.18 -28.38
N LEU A 272 -18.59 36.00 -27.93
CA LEU A 272 -19.56 35.81 -26.85
C LEU A 272 -19.10 36.52 -25.56
N ARG A 273 -17.83 36.35 -25.17
CA ARG A 273 -17.26 36.99 -23.97
C ARG A 273 -17.10 38.51 -24.08
N THR A 274 -16.87 39.05 -25.28
CA THR A 274 -16.66 40.50 -25.48
C THR A 274 -17.93 41.26 -25.84
N GLY A 275 -19.05 40.54 -26.06
CA GLY A 275 -20.30 41.13 -26.54
C GLY A 275 -20.21 41.71 -27.96
N ARG A 276 -19.14 41.40 -28.70
CA ARG A 276 -18.92 41.87 -30.08
C ARG A 276 -19.58 40.90 -31.08
N LEU A 277 -20.88 40.69 -30.89
CA LEU A 277 -21.73 39.94 -31.80
C LEU A 277 -22.22 40.93 -32.85
N SER A 278 -21.75 40.78 -34.09
CA SER A 278 -21.97 41.76 -35.17
C SER A 278 -23.12 41.41 -36.10
N ASP A 279 -23.58 40.15 -36.08
CA ASP A 279 -24.58 39.63 -37.02
C ASP A 279 -25.86 39.17 -36.29
N GLU A 280 -27.04 39.55 -36.81
CA GLU A 280 -28.35 39.04 -36.31
C GLU A 280 -28.42 37.50 -36.34
N LEU A 281 -27.73 36.88 -37.30
CA LEU A 281 -27.62 35.43 -37.41
C LEU A 281 -26.88 34.80 -36.22
N GLU A 282 -25.82 35.44 -35.71
CA GLU A 282 -25.10 34.93 -34.52
C GLU A 282 -26.02 34.98 -33.28
N PHE A 283 -26.82 36.03 -33.13
CA PHE A 283 -27.81 36.12 -32.06
C PHE A 283 -28.88 35.04 -32.16
N ALA A 284 -29.39 34.76 -33.37
CA ALA A 284 -30.36 33.69 -33.60
C ALA A 284 -29.80 32.31 -33.24
N LEU A 285 -28.55 32.01 -33.62
CA LEU A 285 -27.87 30.76 -33.27
C LEU A 285 -27.66 30.61 -31.76
N ILE A 286 -27.30 31.71 -31.08
CA ILE A 286 -27.15 31.73 -29.62
C ILE A 286 -28.50 31.49 -28.93
N GLN A 287 -29.57 32.13 -29.40
CA GLN A 287 -30.92 31.92 -28.86
C GLN A 287 -31.38 30.47 -29.02
N GLN A 288 -31.14 29.86 -30.18
CA GLN A 288 -31.44 28.45 -30.39
C GLN A 288 -30.65 27.56 -29.43
N ALA A 289 -29.34 27.80 -29.29
CA ALA A 289 -28.50 27.04 -28.36
C ALA A 289 -28.96 27.18 -26.90
N LEU A 290 -29.40 28.36 -26.48
CA LEU A 290 -29.96 28.59 -25.14
C LEU A 290 -31.26 27.80 -24.93
N ASP A 291 -32.16 27.79 -25.91
CA ASP A 291 -33.42 27.02 -25.82
C ASP A 291 -33.13 25.50 -25.69
N GLU A 292 -32.22 24.97 -26.51
CA GLU A 292 -31.81 23.57 -26.46
C GLU A 292 -31.13 23.20 -25.12
N LEU A 293 -30.16 24.01 -24.67
CA LEU A 293 -29.47 23.78 -23.40
C LEU A 293 -30.38 23.94 -22.19
N SER A 294 -31.40 24.81 -22.24
CA SER A 294 -32.35 25.00 -21.14
C SER A 294 -33.22 23.77 -20.86
N LYS A 295 -33.42 22.92 -21.88
CA LYS A 295 -34.21 21.68 -21.80
C LYS A 295 -33.35 20.47 -21.45
N ALA A 296 -32.03 20.59 -21.55
CA ALA A 296 -31.09 19.49 -21.33
C ALA A 296 -30.87 19.26 -19.82
N PRO A 297 -30.96 18.01 -19.30
CA PRO A 297 -30.71 17.70 -17.89
C PRO A 297 -29.20 17.75 -17.58
N LEU A 298 -28.67 18.96 -17.44
CA LEU A 298 -27.26 19.25 -17.17
C LEU A 298 -27.11 20.07 -15.89
N TYR A 299 -26.39 19.52 -14.91
CA TYR A 299 -26.25 20.10 -13.57
C TYR A 299 -24.77 20.43 -13.30
N ILE A 300 -24.48 21.65 -12.84
CA ILE A 300 -23.12 22.14 -12.60
C ILE A 300 -23.00 22.62 -11.15
N ASP A 301 -21.96 22.14 -10.48
CA ASP A 301 -21.47 22.66 -9.21
C ASP A 301 -20.05 23.20 -9.39
N ASP A 302 -19.82 24.45 -8.98
CA ASP A 302 -18.51 25.13 -9.03
C ASP A 302 -17.94 25.43 -7.64
N THR A 303 -18.39 24.67 -6.64
CA THR A 303 -17.88 24.78 -5.27
C THR A 303 -16.37 24.56 -5.27
N PRO A 304 -15.55 25.49 -4.75
CA PRO A 304 -14.11 25.37 -4.82
C PRO A 304 -13.60 24.30 -3.85
N SER A 305 -12.75 23.41 -4.36
CA SER A 305 -12.00 22.43 -3.55
C SER A 305 -12.86 21.54 -2.63
N PRO A 306 -13.92 20.87 -3.13
CA PRO A 306 -14.80 20.05 -2.31
C PRO A 306 -14.08 18.80 -1.83
N THR A 307 -14.56 18.25 -0.72
CA THR A 307 -14.12 16.93 -0.27
C THR A 307 -14.81 15.82 -1.08
N THR A 308 -14.19 14.63 -1.15
CA THR A 308 -14.81 13.45 -1.78
C THR A 308 -16.18 13.09 -1.21
N LEU A 309 -16.41 13.43 0.07
CA LEU A 309 -17.66 13.18 0.78
C LEU A 309 -18.78 14.14 0.33
N GLN A 310 -18.48 15.44 0.25
CA GLN A 310 -19.42 16.45 -0.24
C GLN A 310 -19.86 16.12 -1.67
N MET A 311 -18.91 15.84 -2.57
CA MET A 311 -19.23 15.42 -3.95
C MET A 311 -20.11 14.17 -3.98
N ARG A 312 -19.83 13.18 -3.11
CA ARG A 312 -20.65 11.97 -3.00
C ARG A 312 -22.08 12.28 -2.54
N SER A 313 -22.26 13.09 -1.50
CA SER A 313 -23.59 13.46 -1.00
C SER A 313 -24.39 14.24 -2.06
N MET A 314 -23.74 15.16 -2.77
CA MET A 314 -24.37 15.92 -3.87
C MET A 314 -24.75 15.02 -5.04
N ALA A 315 -23.85 14.12 -5.49
CA ALA A 315 -24.13 13.18 -6.56
C ALA A 315 -25.27 12.21 -6.21
N ARG A 316 -25.34 11.76 -4.95
CA ARG A 316 -26.46 10.94 -4.45
C ARG A 316 -27.78 11.70 -4.48
N ARG A 317 -27.79 12.94 -4.01
CA ARG A 317 -28.98 13.80 -4.02
C ARG A 317 -29.49 13.99 -5.45
N LEU A 318 -28.59 14.32 -6.38
CA LEU A 318 -28.93 14.47 -7.79
C LEU A 318 -29.51 13.17 -8.38
N GLN A 319 -28.90 12.02 -8.09
CA GLN A 319 -29.40 10.72 -8.56
C GLN A 319 -30.82 10.42 -8.04
N ILE A 320 -31.13 10.77 -6.79
CA ILE A 320 -32.45 10.54 -6.18
C ILE A 320 -33.50 11.48 -6.76
N GLU A 321 -33.16 12.76 -6.93
CA GLU A 321 -34.11 13.81 -7.33
C GLU A 321 -34.38 13.83 -8.84
N GLN A 322 -33.34 13.61 -9.66
CA GLN A 322 -33.39 13.84 -11.12
C GLN A 322 -32.93 12.62 -11.93
N GLY A 323 -32.40 11.58 -11.28
CA GLY A 323 -31.62 10.54 -11.94
C GLY A 323 -30.20 11.03 -12.30
N LEU A 324 -29.30 10.10 -12.59
CA LEU A 324 -27.93 10.41 -12.99
C LEU A 324 -27.42 9.32 -13.93
N ASP A 325 -26.90 9.70 -15.09
CA ASP A 325 -26.36 8.81 -16.12
C ASP A 325 -24.85 9.02 -16.34
N LEU A 326 -24.32 10.20 -16.05
CA LEU A 326 -22.90 10.53 -16.17
C LEU A 326 -22.48 11.52 -15.10
N LEU A 327 -21.30 11.30 -14.53
CA LEU A 327 -20.67 12.26 -13.62
C LEU A 327 -19.30 12.71 -14.14
N VAL A 328 -19.07 14.01 -14.16
CA VAL A 328 -17.81 14.63 -14.58
C VAL A 328 -17.18 15.36 -13.39
N VAL A 329 -15.86 15.22 -13.23
CA VAL A 329 -15.06 15.91 -12.22
C VAL A 329 -13.84 16.57 -12.87
N ASP A 330 -13.80 17.91 -12.90
CA ASP A 330 -12.73 18.70 -13.51
C ASP A 330 -12.07 19.65 -12.49
N TYR A 331 -10.93 19.33 -11.88
CA TYR A 331 -10.05 18.17 -12.07
C TYR A 331 -9.58 17.58 -10.74
N LEU A 332 -9.14 16.31 -10.80
CA LEU A 332 -8.85 15.44 -9.63
C LEU A 332 -7.98 16.07 -8.56
N GLN A 333 -6.93 16.79 -8.95
CA GLN A 333 -5.92 17.31 -8.03
C GLN A 333 -6.41 18.48 -7.15
N LEU A 334 -7.59 19.05 -7.41
CA LEU A 334 -8.19 20.11 -6.58
C LEU A 334 -9.12 19.60 -5.48
N ILE A 335 -9.40 18.30 -5.45
CA ILE A 335 -10.25 17.69 -4.42
C ILE A 335 -9.49 17.67 -3.09
N GLN A 336 -10.11 18.18 -2.02
CA GLN A 336 -9.46 18.19 -0.71
C GLN A 336 -9.41 16.80 -0.07
N PRO A 337 -8.23 16.34 0.38
CA PRO A 337 -8.11 15.11 1.16
C PRO A 337 -8.59 15.33 2.60
N ARG A 338 -9.09 14.26 3.23
CA ARG A 338 -9.61 14.32 4.62
C ARG A 338 -8.50 14.52 5.66
N THR A 339 -7.27 14.14 5.35
CA THR A 339 -6.11 14.18 6.25
C THR A 339 -4.92 14.92 5.61
N GLY A 340 -4.51 16.04 6.20
CA GLY A 340 -3.50 16.95 5.64
C GLY A 340 -2.03 16.48 5.68
N SER A 341 -1.74 15.22 6.03
CA SER A 341 -0.36 14.70 6.16
C SER A 341 0.07 13.71 5.07
N GLU A 342 -0.78 13.44 4.08
CA GLU A 342 -0.47 12.45 3.03
C GLU A 342 0.24 13.08 1.82
N SER A 343 1.05 12.31 1.09
CA SER A 343 1.69 12.81 -0.14
C SER A 343 0.63 13.09 -1.21
N ILE A 344 0.84 14.09 -2.09
CA ILE A 344 -0.07 14.40 -3.21
C ILE A 344 -0.40 13.15 -4.05
N VAL A 345 0.58 12.27 -4.19
CA VAL A 345 0.45 10.98 -4.89
C VAL A 345 -0.56 10.08 -4.15
N GLN A 346 -0.37 9.89 -2.85
CA GLN A 346 -1.29 9.13 -2.01
C GLN A 346 -2.71 9.74 -2.00
N GLN A 347 -2.82 11.07 -1.92
CA GLN A 347 -4.09 11.80 -2.00
C GLN A 347 -4.81 11.51 -3.32
N VAL A 348 -4.11 11.62 -4.46
CA VAL A 348 -4.70 11.30 -5.78
C VAL A 348 -5.09 9.82 -5.88
N THR A 349 -4.34 8.90 -5.24
CA THR A 349 -4.73 7.48 -5.17
C THR A 349 -6.04 7.30 -4.39
N GLU A 350 -6.10 7.92 -3.21
CA GLU A 350 -7.25 7.83 -2.32
C GLU A 350 -8.49 8.39 -3.00
N ILE A 351 -8.37 9.58 -3.62
CA ILE A 351 -9.41 10.22 -4.41
C ILE A 351 -9.86 9.30 -5.55
N SER A 352 -8.93 8.71 -6.31
CA SER A 352 -9.26 7.80 -7.42
C SER A 352 -10.04 6.57 -6.93
N ARG A 353 -9.67 6.01 -5.77
CA ARG A 353 -10.41 4.90 -5.14
C ARG A 353 -11.81 5.31 -4.71
N HIS A 354 -11.95 6.49 -4.11
CA HIS A 354 -13.25 7.01 -3.70
C HIS A 354 -14.15 7.28 -4.90
N LEU A 355 -13.62 7.81 -5.99
CA LEU A 355 -14.39 8.02 -7.22
C LEU A 355 -14.76 6.71 -7.91
N LYS A 356 -13.88 5.69 -7.90
CA LYS A 356 -14.25 4.35 -8.37
C LYS A 356 -15.33 3.72 -7.50
N ALA A 357 -15.26 3.89 -6.19
CA ALA A 357 -16.31 3.43 -5.27
C ALA A 357 -17.64 4.16 -5.57
N LEU A 358 -17.59 5.48 -5.77
CA LEU A 358 -18.74 6.30 -6.15
C LEU A 358 -19.36 5.84 -7.47
N ALA A 359 -18.55 5.57 -8.50
CA ALA A 359 -19.01 5.06 -9.78
C ALA A 359 -19.79 3.74 -9.62
N ARG A 360 -19.24 2.79 -8.86
CA ARG A 360 -19.89 1.50 -8.59
C ARG A 360 -21.15 1.63 -7.73
N GLU A 361 -21.15 2.56 -6.79
CA GLU A 361 -22.27 2.80 -5.90
C GLU A 361 -23.46 3.38 -6.66
N LEU A 362 -23.22 4.43 -7.45
CA LEU A 362 -24.25 5.08 -8.26
C LEU A 362 -24.59 4.30 -9.54
N LYS A 363 -23.77 3.32 -9.92
CA LYS A 363 -23.86 2.57 -11.20
C LYS A 363 -23.81 3.49 -12.44
N VAL A 364 -23.01 4.55 -12.38
CA VAL A 364 -22.81 5.50 -13.49
C VAL A 364 -21.33 5.55 -13.90
N PRO A 365 -21.01 5.82 -15.17
CA PRO A 365 -19.67 6.21 -15.57
C PRO A 365 -19.25 7.52 -14.86
N VAL A 366 -18.01 7.55 -14.36
CA VAL A 366 -17.40 8.76 -13.78
C VAL A 366 -16.19 9.15 -14.62
N ILE A 367 -16.23 10.33 -15.23
CA ILE A 367 -15.08 10.92 -15.94
C ILE A 367 -14.36 11.87 -14.98
N ALA A 368 -13.08 11.62 -14.76
CA ALA A 368 -12.25 12.45 -13.92
C ALA A 368 -11.07 13.02 -14.71
N VAL A 369 -10.96 14.34 -14.75
CA VAL A 369 -9.87 15.02 -15.46
C VAL A 369 -8.62 15.01 -14.60
N SER A 370 -7.46 14.76 -15.22
CA SER A 370 -6.16 14.78 -14.56
C SER A 370 -5.15 15.59 -15.34
N GLN A 371 -4.37 16.42 -14.66
CA GLN A 371 -3.26 17.11 -15.27
C GLN A 371 -2.00 16.22 -15.32
N LEU A 372 -1.36 16.13 -16.48
CA LEU A 372 -0.09 15.42 -16.65
C LEU A 372 1.11 16.23 -16.17
N SER A 373 2.11 15.51 -15.70
CA SER A 373 3.41 16.06 -15.27
C SER A 373 4.08 16.88 -16.39
N ARG A 374 4.86 17.91 -15.99
CA ARG A 374 5.71 18.69 -16.93
C ARG A 374 6.86 17.86 -17.51
N ALA A 375 7.13 16.67 -16.98
CA ALA A 375 8.19 15.79 -17.47
C ALA A 375 7.98 15.33 -18.92
N VAL A 376 6.73 15.33 -19.42
CA VAL A 376 6.41 15.03 -20.82
C VAL A 376 7.17 15.95 -21.77
N ASP A 377 7.27 17.24 -21.43
CA ASP A 377 7.84 18.28 -22.28
C ASP A 377 9.36 18.17 -22.40
N GLN A 378 10.01 17.43 -21.50
CA GLN A 378 11.47 17.25 -21.46
C GLN A 378 11.97 16.04 -22.28
N ARG A 379 11.06 15.23 -22.83
CA ARG A 379 11.42 14.06 -23.64
C ARG A 379 11.60 14.44 -25.10
N GLU A 380 12.44 13.69 -25.81
CA GLU A 380 12.55 13.78 -27.28
C GLU A 380 11.21 13.48 -27.97
N SER A 381 10.41 12.56 -27.41
CA SER A 381 9.02 12.32 -27.81
C SER A 381 8.08 12.82 -26.73
N LYS A 382 7.31 13.87 -27.05
CA LYS A 382 6.33 14.48 -26.13
C LYS A 382 4.97 13.78 -26.11
N ILE A 383 4.86 12.61 -26.75
CA ILE A 383 3.66 11.77 -26.72
C ILE A 383 3.41 11.30 -25.27
N PRO A 384 2.26 11.63 -24.65
CA PRO A 384 1.89 11.20 -23.32
C PRO A 384 1.81 9.67 -23.19
N ARG A 385 2.13 9.19 -22.00
CA ARG A 385 2.07 7.78 -21.60
C ARG A 385 1.35 7.70 -20.27
N LEU A 386 0.89 6.49 -19.90
CA LEU A 386 0.38 6.22 -18.56
C LEU A 386 1.32 6.72 -17.46
N SER A 387 2.62 6.70 -17.77
CA SER A 387 3.62 7.20 -16.85
C SER A 387 3.49 8.66 -16.46
N ASP A 388 2.81 9.46 -17.27
CA ASP A 388 2.82 10.90 -17.17
C ASP A 388 1.64 11.46 -16.38
N LEU A 389 0.62 10.63 -16.14
CA LEU A 389 -0.34 10.82 -15.05
C LEU A 389 0.35 10.80 -13.69
N ARG A 390 1.60 10.31 -13.64
CA ARG A 390 2.39 10.24 -12.43
C ARG A 390 3.21 11.51 -12.25
N GLU A 391 3.14 12.06 -11.05
CA GLU A 391 4.26 12.80 -10.47
C GLU A 391 5.21 11.87 -9.68
N SER A 392 5.13 10.54 -9.88
CA SER A 392 5.92 9.56 -9.13
C SER A 392 7.39 9.62 -9.51
N GLY A 393 8.25 9.43 -8.51
CA GLY A 393 9.66 9.27 -8.78
C GLY A 393 10.02 7.84 -9.13
N CYS A 394 11.21 7.71 -9.68
CA CYS A 394 11.70 6.47 -10.27
C CYS A 394 13.08 6.13 -9.70
N LEU A 395 13.44 4.85 -9.79
CA LEU A 395 14.69 4.30 -9.29
C LEU A 395 15.71 4.18 -10.42
N ALA A 396 17.00 4.29 -10.11
CA ALA A 396 18.05 4.03 -11.10
C ALA A 396 18.10 2.55 -11.46
N GLY A 397 18.51 2.23 -12.70
CA GLY A 397 18.46 0.86 -13.22
C GLY A 397 19.33 -0.18 -12.49
N ASP A 398 20.35 0.26 -11.75
CA ASP A 398 21.20 -0.59 -10.91
C ASP A 398 20.62 -0.86 -9.50
N THR A 399 19.46 -0.28 -9.18
CA THR A 399 18.76 -0.55 -7.92
C THR A 399 18.38 -2.03 -7.83
N LEU A 400 18.80 -2.70 -6.76
CA LEU A 400 18.58 -4.13 -6.57
C LEU A 400 17.20 -4.37 -5.96
N ILE A 401 16.42 -5.20 -6.64
CA ILE A 401 15.20 -5.80 -6.14
C ILE A 401 15.54 -7.18 -5.61
N VAL A 402 15.07 -7.47 -4.40
CA VAL A 402 15.27 -8.76 -3.75
C VAL A 402 14.02 -9.59 -3.95
N ARG A 403 14.17 -10.79 -4.52
CA ARG A 403 13.09 -11.74 -4.61
C ARG A 403 12.74 -12.29 -3.23
N ALA A 404 11.47 -12.16 -2.82
CA ALA A 404 11.01 -12.59 -1.51
C ALA A 404 10.94 -14.12 -1.33
N ASP A 405 10.86 -14.86 -2.42
CA ASP A 405 10.85 -16.32 -2.41
C ASP A 405 12.25 -16.89 -2.22
N THR A 406 13.16 -16.51 -3.10
CA THR A 406 14.45 -17.15 -3.33
C THR A 406 15.60 -16.38 -2.71
N GLY A 407 15.43 -15.09 -2.40
CA GLY A 407 16.53 -14.21 -1.97
C GLY A 407 17.39 -13.70 -3.12
N GLU A 408 16.98 -13.94 -4.37
CA GLU A 408 17.70 -13.47 -5.55
C GLU A 408 17.81 -11.94 -5.59
N ARG A 409 18.98 -11.39 -5.95
CA ARG A 409 19.21 -9.94 -5.97
C ARG A 409 19.45 -9.47 -7.40
N THR A 410 18.45 -8.81 -7.97
CA THR A 410 18.43 -8.53 -9.40
C THR A 410 18.24 -7.03 -9.64
N PRO A 411 19.04 -6.37 -10.50
CA PRO A 411 18.83 -4.98 -10.86
C PRO A 411 17.43 -4.76 -11.47
N ILE A 412 16.74 -3.69 -11.08
CA ILE A 412 15.38 -3.39 -11.56
C ILE A 412 15.32 -3.32 -13.10
N LYS A 413 16.38 -2.84 -13.76
CA LYS A 413 16.43 -2.76 -15.23
C LYS A 413 16.33 -4.12 -15.94
N THR A 414 16.76 -5.21 -15.31
CA THR A 414 16.71 -6.55 -15.92
C THR A 414 15.37 -7.24 -15.70
N LEU A 415 14.50 -6.66 -14.87
CA LEU A 415 13.15 -7.15 -14.59
C LEU A 415 12.10 -6.57 -15.54
N VAL A 416 12.49 -5.67 -16.44
CA VAL A 416 11.57 -5.07 -17.43
C VAL A 416 10.94 -6.16 -18.29
N GLY A 417 9.61 -6.13 -18.41
CA GLY A 417 8.83 -7.13 -19.14
C GLY A 417 8.57 -8.44 -18.39
N GLN A 418 9.10 -8.62 -17.18
CA GLN A 418 8.79 -9.76 -16.32
C GLN A 418 7.64 -9.45 -15.38
N THR A 419 6.79 -10.43 -15.11
CA THR A 419 5.61 -10.32 -14.24
C THR A 419 5.63 -11.39 -13.15
N GLY A 420 4.87 -11.19 -12.09
CA GLY A 420 4.70 -12.18 -11.02
C GLY A 420 5.92 -12.34 -10.10
N ILE A 421 6.86 -11.38 -10.10
CA ILE A 421 8.09 -11.45 -9.31
C ILE A 421 7.77 -11.21 -7.82
N PRO A 422 8.01 -12.17 -6.91
CA PRO A 422 7.76 -11.99 -5.49
C PRO A 422 8.75 -10.98 -4.89
N VAL A 423 8.26 -9.97 -4.19
CA VAL A 423 9.02 -8.93 -3.50
C VAL A 423 8.46 -8.68 -2.11
N HIS A 424 9.29 -8.14 -1.23
CA HIS A 424 8.84 -7.66 0.07
C HIS A 424 8.17 -6.29 -0.06
N GLY A 425 7.06 -6.12 0.63
CA GLY A 425 6.40 -4.84 0.84
C GLY A 425 5.86 -4.73 2.26
N LEU A 426 5.49 -3.52 2.65
CA LEU A 426 4.98 -3.21 3.97
C LEU A 426 3.46 -3.09 3.94
N ASN A 427 2.77 -3.86 4.78
CA ASN A 427 1.31 -3.81 4.89
C ASN A 427 0.82 -2.72 5.86
N LYS A 428 -0.51 -2.57 5.98
CA LYS A 428 -1.17 -1.61 6.88
C LYS A 428 -0.88 -1.83 8.39
N ASN A 429 -0.39 -3.01 8.76
CA ASN A 429 0.03 -3.33 10.13
C ASN A 429 1.54 -3.14 10.33
N TRP A 430 2.22 -2.52 9.36
CA TRP A 430 3.65 -2.24 9.39
C TRP A 430 4.51 -3.49 9.52
N LYS A 431 4.02 -4.57 8.91
CA LYS A 431 4.71 -5.86 8.77
C LYS A 431 5.22 -6.04 7.36
N ILE A 432 6.41 -6.63 7.25
CA ILE A 432 6.97 -7.00 5.96
C ILE A 432 6.25 -8.27 5.48
N VAL A 433 5.65 -8.20 4.31
CA VAL A 433 4.91 -9.29 3.67
C VAL A 433 5.35 -9.48 2.23
N GLU A 434 5.08 -10.66 1.68
CA GLU A 434 5.32 -10.96 0.27
C GLU A 434 4.16 -10.41 -0.60
N ARG A 435 4.54 -9.79 -1.72
CA ARG A 435 3.66 -9.41 -2.83
C ARG A 435 4.33 -9.70 -4.15
N LYS A 436 3.57 -9.69 -5.24
CA LYS A 436 4.10 -9.89 -6.59
C LYS A 436 4.12 -8.56 -7.33
N ILE A 437 5.23 -8.26 -7.98
CA ILE A 437 5.29 -7.20 -8.99
C ILE A 437 4.41 -7.64 -10.17
N SER A 438 3.48 -6.79 -10.59
CA SER A 438 2.71 -6.99 -11.81
C SER A 438 3.48 -6.54 -13.04
N GLU A 439 4.25 -5.46 -12.93
CA GLU A 439 4.96 -4.86 -14.06
C GLU A 439 6.21 -4.08 -13.61
N VAL A 440 7.26 -4.14 -14.42
CA VAL A 440 8.43 -3.25 -14.33
C VAL A 440 8.66 -2.62 -15.70
N PHE A 441 8.86 -1.30 -15.74
CA PHE A 441 9.04 -0.58 -17.00
C PHE A 441 10.06 0.56 -16.87
N CYS A 442 10.56 1.01 -18.03
CA CYS A 442 11.48 2.13 -18.14
C CYS A 442 10.71 3.46 -18.17
N SER A 443 11.04 4.37 -17.26
CA SER A 443 10.39 5.69 -17.11
C SER A 443 11.21 6.83 -17.75
N GLY A 444 12.10 6.50 -18.70
CA GLY A 444 12.93 7.45 -19.44
C GLY A 444 14.22 7.83 -18.71
N LYS A 445 14.73 9.03 -18.99
CA LYS A 445 15.94 9.59 -18.35
C LYS A 445 15.55 10.71 -17.40
N LYS A 446 16.02 10.66 -16.15
CA LYS A 446 15.76 11.70 -15.13
C LYS A 446 17.05 12.05 -14.39
N MET A 447 17.09 13.23 -13.78
CA MET A 447 18.14 13.60 -12.82
C MET A 447 18.04 12.69 -11.59
N VAL A 448 19.12 11.97 -11.29
CA VAL A 448 19.21 10.99 -10.20
C VAL A 448 20.09 11.51 -9.07
N TYR A 449 19.71 11.16 -7.85
CA TYR A 449 20.42 11.46 -6.62
C TYR A 449 20.73 10.17 -5.87
N GLU A 450 21.89 10.10 -5.24
CA GLU A 450 22.28 9.03 -4.32
C GLU A 450 21.92 9.44 -2.88
N LEU A 451 21.04 8.69 -2.25
CA LEU A 451 20.71 8.80 -0.83
C LEU A 451 21.44 7.71 -0.06
N LYS A 452 22.21 8.09 0.98
CA LYS A 452 22.86 7.16 1.91
C LYS A 452 22.35 7.34 3.32
N THR A 453 22.11 6.20 3.98
CA THR A 453 21.68 6.13 5.37
C THR A 453 22.84 5.84 6.33
N ARG A 454 22.62 6.07 7.63
CA ARG A 454 23.63 5.93 8.68
C ARG A 454 24.03 4.48 8.91
N SER A 455 23.12 3.53 8.71
CA SER A 455 23.49 2.11 8.72
C SER A 455 24.36 1.75 7.51
N GLY A 456 24.36 2.56 6.44
CA GLY A 456 25.14 2.36 5.22
C GLY A 456 24.35 1.75 4.05
N PHE A 457 23.02 1.80 4.06
CA PHE A 457 22.24 1.51 2.84
C PHE A 457 22.32 2.70 1.88
N SER A 458 22.34 2.42 0.57
CA SER A 458 22.37 3.42 -0.49
C SER A 458 21.32 3.12 -1.54
N ILE A 459 20.61 4.14 -2.02
CA ILE A 459 19.66 4.03 -3.12
C ILE A 459 19.79 5.24 -4.04
N LYS A 460 19.59 4.99 -5.33
CA LYS A 460 19.66 6.01 -6.38
C LYS A 460 18.26 6.21 -6.94
N ALA A 461 17.73 7.43 -6.83
CA ALA A 461 16.37 7.73 -7.24
C ALA A 461 16.25 9.15 -7.82
N SER A 462 15.17 9.42 -8.54
CA SER A 462 14.87 10.77 -9.03
C SER A 462 14.46 11.71 -7.88
N SER A 463 14.57 13.02 -8.10
CA SER A 463 14.27 14.05 -7.09
C SER A 463 12.85 13.99 -6.50
N ASN A 464 11.89 13.51 -7.28
CA ASN A 464 10.49 13.35 -6.88
C ASN A 464 10.18 11.97 -6.28
N HIS A 465 11.15 11.06 -6.15
CA HIS A 465 10.89 9.74 -5.58
C HIS A 465 10.65 9.86 -4.08
N PRO A 466 9.51 9.38 -3.56
CA PRO A 466 9.21 9.49 -2.15
C PRO A 466 9.81 8.35 -1.31
N PHE A 467 10.14 8.70 -0.08
CA PHE A 467 10.62 7.81 0.96
C PHE A 467 9.74 8.01 2.18
N TRP A 468 9.47 6.92 2.89
CA TRP A 468 8.54 6.97 4.00
C TRP A 468 9.24 7.54 5.25
N LYS A 469 8.70 8.65 5.79
CA LYS A 469 9.02 9.24 7.10
C LYS A 469 7.90 8.92 8.08
N VAL A 470 8.12 9.18 9.37
CA VAL A 470 7.08 8.96 10.40
C VAL A 470 5.83 9.81 10.18
N ASN A 471 5.97 10.95 9.51
CA ASN A 471 4.88 11.87 9.16
C ASN A 471 4.35 11.67 7.73
N GLY A 472 4.68 10.55 7.07
CA GLY A 472 4.20 10.22 5.72
C GLY A 472 5.31 10.15 4.66
N TRP A 473 4.90 9.94 3.42
CA TRP A 473 5.80 9.87 2.26
C TRP A 473 6.34 11.24 1.89
N THR A 474 7.66 11.39 1.82
CA THR A 474 8.34 12.66 1.52
C THR A 474 9.26 12.48 0.33
N ARG A 475 9.22 13.42 -0.63
CA ARG A 475 10.02 13.36 -1.87
C ARG A 475 11.51 13.53 -1.56
N LEU A 476 12.38 12.90 -2.35
CA LEU A 476 13.83 12.99 -2.18
C LEU A 476 14.33 14.44 -2.11
N LYS A 477 13.80 15.34 -2.94
CA LYS A 477 14.15 16.77 -2.96
C LYS A 477 13.82 17.53 -1.66
N GLU A 478 12.87 17.03 -0.88
CA GLU A 478 12.43 17.62 0.39
C GLU A 478 13.18 17.03 1.59
N LEU A 479 13.83 15.87 1.40
CA LEU A 479 14.62 15.22 2.44
C LEU A 479 15.93 15.97 2.69
N LYS A 480 16.33 16.00 3.96
CA LYS A 480 17.60 16.61 4.39
C LYS A 480 18.42 15.61 5.19
N THR A 481 19.73 15.82 5.23
CA THR A 481 20.62 15.08 6.15
C THR A 481 20.12 15.23 7.58
N GLY A 482 20.04 14.12 8.32
CA GLY A 482 19.46 14.04 9.67
C GLY A 482 18.00 13.58 9.71
N ASP A 483 17.27 13.65 8.58
CA ASP A 483 15.94 13.03 8.47
C ASP A 483 16.04 11.51 8.60
N ARG A 484 14.95 10.87 9.04
CA ARG A 484 14.88 9.41 9.17
C ARG A 484 13.85 8.82 8.21
N ILE A 485 14.24 7.75 7.53
CA ILE A 485 13.41 7.02 6.57
C ILE A 485 13.25 5.55 6.98
N ALA A 486 12.16 4.93 6.53
CA ALA A 486 11.84 3.57 6.87
C ALA A 486 12.68 2.55 6.10
N THR A 487 13.26 1.60 6.84
CA THR A 487 14.02 0.45 6.35
C THR A 487 13.48 -0.83 7.02
N PRO A 488 13.51 -2.00 6.37
CA PRO A 488 13.04 -3.24 6.97
C PRO A 488 13.98 -3.68 8.10
N THR A 489 13.43 -4.26 9.18
CA THR A 489 14.22 -4.89 10.25
C THR A 489 14.59 -6.34 9.96
N ASN A 490 13.84 -7.00 9.09
CA ASN A 490 14.10 -8.38 8.67
C ASN A 490 13.51 -8.63 7.27
N LEU A 491 14.10 -9.58 6.53
CA LEU A 491 13.66 -10.04 5.21
C LEU A 491 13.64 -11.58 5.20
N TYR A 492 12.48 -12.15 5.47
CA TYR A 492 12.25 -13.60 5.46
C TYR A 492 12.09 -14.12 4.03
N LEU A 493 12.56 -15.34 3.77
CA LEU A 493 12.36 -16.02 2.49
C LEU A 493 11.27 -17.08 2.60
N SER A 494 10.35 -17.11 1.64
CA SER A 494 9.27 -18.11 1.61
C SER A 494 9.70 -19.44 0.98
N ALA A 495 10.64 -19.45 0.03
CA ALA A 495 11.08 -20.65 -0.70
C ALA A 495 12.58 -20.62 -1.07
N PRO A 496 13.51 -20.75 -0.09
CA PRO A 496 14.95 -20.68 -0.34
C PRO A 496 15.47 -21.89 -1.16
N GLN A 497 16.34 -21.62 -2.15
CA GLN A 497 16.97 -22.64 -2.98
C GLN A 497 18.30 -23.11 -2.37
N ASN A 498 18.24 -24.19 -1.59
CA ASN A 498 19.36 -24.72 -0.79
C ASN A 498 20.38 -25.56 -1.58
N LYS A 499 20.84 -25.08 -2.74
CA LYS A 499 21.64 -25.87 -3.70
C LYS A 499 23.01 -26.32 -3.17
N LEU A 500 23.69 -25.52 -2.33
CA LEU A 500 25.03 -25.84 -1.84
C LEU A 500 25.00 -26.86 -0.69
N SER A 501 25.88 -27.85 -0.72
CA SER A 501 26.16 -28.75 0.40
C SER A 501 26.86 -28.04 1.56
N GLU A 502 26.86 -28.63 2.76
CA GLU A 502 27.56 -28.05 3.92
C GLU A 502 29.08 -27.91 3.68
N ASN A 503 29.71 -28.90 3.06
CA ASN A 503 31.14 -28.84 2.73
C ASN A 503 31.44 -27.71 1.73
N GLU A 504 30.59 -27.51 0.72
CA GLU A 504 30.74 -26.42 -0.24
C GLU A 504 30.62 -25.06 0.44
N ILE A 505 29.64 -24.91 1.35
CA ILE A 505 29.45 -23.67 2.12
C ILE A 505 30.68 -23.34 2.96
N ILE A 506 31.22 -24.33 3.68
CA ILE A 506 32.39 -24.15 4.54
C ILE A 506 33.60 -23.74 3.70
N LEU A 507 33.92 -24.50 2.64
CA LEU A 507 35.07 -24.22 1.79
C LEU A 507 34.92 -22.85 1.10
N LEU A 508 33.72 -22.52 0.63
CA LEU A 508 33.43 -21.24 0.00
C LEU A 508 33.66 -20.06 0.95
N ALA A 509 33.18 -20.15 2.19
CA ALA A 509 33.35 -19.09 3.18
C ALA A 509 34.83 -18.80 3.49
N HIS A 510 35.64 -19.84 3.68
CA HIS A 510 37.08 -19.68 3.93
C HIS A 510 37.84 -19.14 2.71
N LEU A 511 37.52 -19.62 1.50
CA LEU A 511 38.18 -19.14 0.28
C LEU A 511 37.78 -17.70 -0.09
N LEU A 512 36.52 -17.33 0.15
CA LEU A 512 36.07 -15.95 -0.06
C LEU A 512 36.69 -14.98 0.95
N GLY A 513 36.88 -15.38 2.21
CA GLY A 513 37.60 -14.58 3.21
C GLY A 513 39.10 -14.48 2.89
N ASP A 514 39.90 -15.36 3.48
CA ASP A 514 41.38 -15.28 3.42
C ASP A 514 42.00 -16.11 2.29
N GLY A 515 41.19 -16.78 1.47
CA GLY A 515 41.70 -17.56 0.33
C GLY A 515 42.32 -16.69 -0.76
N CYS A 516 43.45 -17.17 -1.29
CA CYS A 516 44.02 -16.67 -2.54
C CYS A 516 43.38 -17.40 -3.73
N ILE A 517 42.61 -16.65 -4.51
CA ILE A 517 41.80 -17.13 -5.64
C ILE A 517 42.19 -16.40 -6.94
N LEU A 518 43.45 -15.94 -7.03
CA LEU A 518 43.90 -15.14 -8.16
C LEU A 518 44.14 -15.99 -9.42
N PRO A 519 43.92 -15.43 -10.62
CA PRO A 519 44.27 -16.12 -11.85
C PRO A 519 45.76 -16.46 -11.85
N ARG A 520 46.09 -17.68 -12.30
CA ARG A 520 47.48 -18.17 -12.44
C ARG A 520 48.27 -18.22 -11.13
N GLN A 521 47.61 -18.16 -9.97
CA GLN A 521 48.20 -18.42 -8.67
C GLN A 521 47.65 -19.74 -8.12
N PRO A 522 48.44 -20.51 -7.35
CA PRO A 522 47.93 -21.72 -6.73
C PRO A 522 46.86 -21.36 -5.69
N TYR A 523 45.75 -22.12 -5.67
CA TYR A 523 44.76 -21.97 -4.60
C TYR A 523 45.42 -22.30 -3.27
N HIS A 524 45.37 -21.33 -2.36
CA HIS A 524 45.85 -21.53 -1.01
C HIS A 524 45.05 -20.69 -0.03
N TYR A 525 45.05 -21.14 1.22
CA TYR A 525 44.41 -20.47 2.34
C TYR A 525 45.41 -20.36 3.49
N THR A 526 45.33 -19.26 4.23
CA THR A 526 46.23 -18.97 5.35
C THR A 526 45.41 -18.67 6.59
N SER A 527 45.87 -19.19 7.73
CA SER A 527 45.27 -18.86 9.02
C SER A 527 46.25 -19.10 10.15
N ALA A 528 46.17 -18.28 11.19
CA ALA A 528 46.84 -18.57 12.47
C ALA A 528 46.17 -19.74 13.20
N ASP A 529 44.90 -20.00 12.92
CA ASP A 529 44.10 -21.04 13.55
C ASP A 529 44.26 -22.38 12.81
N ARG A 530 44.72 -23.39 13.55
CA ARG A 530 44.93 -24.73 13.01
C ARG A 530 43.62 -25.45 12.70
N GLU A 531 42.51 -25.13 13.37
CA GLU A 531 41.19 -25.72 13.07
C GLU A 531 40.66 -25.26 11.72
N ASN A 532 40.84 -23.97 11.38
CA ASN A 532 40.51 -23.42 10.06
C ASN A 532 41.29 -24.13 8.94
N ILE A 533 42.57 -24.43 9.19
CA ILE A 533 43.42 -25.12 8.22
C ILE A 533 42.95 -26.56 8.00
N LYS A 534 42.63 -27.27 9.09
CA LYS A 534 42.12 -28.65 9.03
C LYS A 534 40.81 -28.71 8.27
N VAL A 535 39.85 -27.85 8.59
CA VAL A 535 38.53 -27.89 7.94
C VAL A 535 38.61 -27.57 6.45
N VAL A 536 39.48 -26.63 6.04
CA VAL A 536 39.71 -26.33 4.61
C VAL A 536 40.35 -27.53 3.88
N ALA A 537 41.34 -28.19 4.49
CA ALA A 537 41.96 -29.37 3.89
C ALA A 537 40.98 -30.55 3.77
N GLU A 538 40.20 -30.81 4.82
CA GLU A 538 39.21 -31.89 4.84
C GLU A 538 38.08 -31.67 3.85
N THR A 539 37.54 -30.45 3.77
CA THR A 539 36.46 -30.11 2.82
C THR A 539 36.95 -30.16 1.38
N ALA A 540 38.16 -29.67 1.09
CA ALA A 540 38.77 -29.78 -0.24
C ALA A 540 39.02 -31.24 -0.65
N LYS A 541 39.43 -32.10 0.29
CA LYS A 541 39.57 -33.54 0.06
C LYS A 541 38.22 -34.20 -0.22
N LYS A 542 37.18 -33.91 0.57
CA LYS A 542 35.84 -34.50 0.41
C LYS A 542 35.17 -34.09 -0.91
N LEU A 543 35.29 -32.83 -1.31
CA LEU A 543 34.62 -32.29 -2.49
C LEU A 543 35.35 -32.60 -3.80
N PHE A 544 36.67 -32.52 -3.80
CA PHE A 544 37.47 -32.52 -5.03
C PHE A 544 38.61 -33.54 -5.03
N ASN A 545 38.71 -34.40 -4.00
CA ASN A 545 39.82 -35.34 -3.80
C ASN A 545 41.20 -34.66 -3.80
N ILE A 546 41.26 -33.40 -3.35
CA ILE A 546 42.50 -32.62 -3.26
C ILE A 546 43.31 -33.10 -2.04
N LYS A 547 44.56 -33.56 -2.29
CA LYS A 547 45.54 -33.82 -1.22
C LYS A 547 46.28 -32.53 -0.88
N SER A 548 45.84 -31.83 0.16
CA SER A 548 46.41 -30.53 0.53
C SER A 548 47.82 -30.62 1.11
N LYS A 549 48.69 -29.65 0.78
CA LYS A 549 50.02 -29.50 1.39
C LYS A 549 49.97 -28.41 2.47
N ILE A 550 50.20 -28.79 3.73
CA ILE A 550 50.17 -27.86 4.88
C ILE A 550 51.59 -27.49 5.28
N ILE A 551 51.89 -26.19 5.38
CA ILE A 551 53.21 -25.66 5.75
C ILE A 551 53.03 -24.67 6.90
N ARG A 552 53.81 -24.83 7.98
CA ARG A 552 53.87 -23.86 9.08
C ARG A 552 54.81 -22.70 8.71
N GLN A 553 54.37 -21.48 8.93
CA GLN A 553 55.18 -20.26 8.78
C GLN A 553 55.11 -19.42 10.04
N LYS A 554 56.18 -19.40 10.85
CA LYS A 554 56.28 -18.67 12.13
C LYS A 554 55.00 -18.85 12.99
N ASN A 555 54.08 -17.87 12.92
CA ASN A 555 52.87 -17.76 13.73
C ASN A 555 51.58 -18.15 12.99
N TRP A 556 51.64 -18.58 11.72
CA TRP A 556 50.48 -19.03 10.96
C TRP A 556 50.78 -20.28 10.11
N TRP A 557 49.76 -20.80 9.46
CA TRP A 557 49.80 -21.99 8.62
C TRP A 557 49.30 -21.66 7.22
N HIS A 558 49.93 -22.26 6.22
CA HIS A 558 49.50 -22.26 4.83
C HIS A 558 48.94 -23.63 4.47
N VAL A 559 47.80 -23.66 3.79
CA VAL A 559 47.30 -24.86 3.11
C VAL A 559 47.23 -24.61 1.62
N TYR A 560 48.03 -25.35 0.85
CA TYR A 560 47.98 -25.35 -0.61
C TYR A 560 46.98 -26.41 -1.07
N LEU A 561 46.02 -25.98 -1.87
CA LEU A 561 44.99 -26.83 -2.47
C LEU A 561 45.46 -27.21 -3.87
N THR A 562 46.36 -28.20 -3.94
CA THR A 562 46.97 -28.62 -5.21
C THR A 562 45.99 -29.43 -6.05
N CYS A 563 46.03 -29.23 -7.37
CA CYS A 563 45.20 -29.98 -8.30
C CYS A 563 45.42 -31.50 -8.14
N PRO A 564 44.36 -32.33 -8.11
CA PRO A 564 44.51 -33.78 -7.94
C PRO A 564 45.00 -34.49 -9.23
N TYR A 565 45.12 -33.76 -10.33
CA TYR A 565 45.59 -34.24 -11.63
C TYR A 565 46.45 -33.17 -12.34
N HIS A 566 47.22 -33.57 -13.36
CA HIS A 566 47.99 -32.65 -14.18
C HIS A 566 47.08 -31.71 -15.00
N LEU A 567 47.38 -30.41 -14.95
CA LEU A 567 46.70 -29.38 -15.73
C LEU A 567 47.21 -29.41 -17.17
N THR A 568 46.29 -29.34 -18.13
CA THR A 568 46.57 -29.23 -19.58
C THR A 568 45.67 -28.15 -20.18
N HIS A 569 45.82 -27.82 -21.47
CA HIS A 569 45.02 -26.77 -22.14
C HIS A 569 43.50 -26.94 -21.98
N HIS A 570 42.99 -28.17 -21.78
CA HIS A 570 41.56 -28.46 -21.60
C HIS A 570 41.18 -28.91 -20.17
N LYS A 571 42.14 -29.00 -19.25
CA LYS A 571 41.91 -29.43 -17.86
C LYS A 571 42.24 -28.31 -16.88
N GLN A 572 41.18 -27.69 -16.36
CA GLN A 572 41.26 -26.69 -15.30
C GLN A 572 41.26 -27.31 -13.90
N HIS A 573 41.68 -26.53 -12.90
CA HIS A 573 41.58 -26.87 -11.49
C HIS A 573 40.11 -27.09 -11.08
N PRO A 574 39.77 -28.11 -10.27
CA PRO A 574 38.38 -28.41 -9.92
C PRO A 574 37.69 -27.27 -9.17
N ILE A 575 38.40 -26.55 -8.28
CA ILE A 575 37.89 -25.34 -7.62
C ILE A 575 37.57 -24.23 -8.65
N THR A 576 38.35 -24.09 -9.72
CA THR A 576 38.05 -23.10 -10.77
C THR A 576 36.74 -23.45 -11.47
N LYS A 577 36.54 -24.71 -11.89
CA LYS A 577 35.27 -25.15 -12.49
C LYS A 577 34.08 -24.94 -11.55
N TRP A 578 34.27 -25.23 -10.27
CA TRP A 578 33.24 -24.99 -9.25
C TRP A 578 32.94 -23.49 -9.10
N PHE A 579 33.97 -22.63 -9.03
CA PHE A 579 33.78 -21.18 -8.97
C PHE A 579 33.06 -20.64 -10.21
N GLU A 580 33.42 -21.11 -11.41
CA GLU A 580 32.73 -20.78 -12.66
C GLU A 580 31.24 -21.16 -12.59
N SER A 581 30.91 -22.35 -12.06
CA SER A 581 29.51 -22.79 -11.88
C SER A 581 28.72 -21.92 -10.89
N LEU A 582 29.41 -21.26 -9.96
CA LEU A 582 28.82 -20.33 -8.99
C LEU A 582 28.83 -18.88 -9.47
N GLY A 583 29.34 -18.61 -10.68
CA GLY A 583 29.52 -17.26 -11.22
C GLY A 583 30.61 -16.43 -10.51
N ILE A 584 31.51 -17.08 -9.76
CA ILE A 584 32.58 -16.41 -9.01
C ILE A 584 33.77 -16.19 -9.93
N ARG A 585 34.18 -14.93 -10.06
CA ARG A 585 35.40 -14.57 -10.79
C ARG A 585 36.63 -14.71 -9.87
N CYS A 586 37.72 -15.21 -10.43
CA CYS A 586 39.03 -15.23 -9.77
C CYS A 586 39.61 -13.80 -9.71
N VAL A 587 39.35 -13.05 -8.63
CA VAL A 587 39.65 -11.62 -8.52
C VAL A 587 40.46 -11.27 -7.27
N ARG A 588 40.94 -10.02 -7.19
CA ARG A 588 41.63 -9.49 -6.00
C ARG A 588 40.64 -9.27 -4.85
N SER A 589 41.16 -9.15 -3.63
CA SER A 589 40.34 -9.04 -2.40
C SER A 589 39.31 -7.90 -2.44
N PHE A 590 39.62 -6.77 -3.07
CA PHE A 590 38.73 -5.61 -3.17
C PHE A 590 37.61 -5.75 -4.22
N GLU A 591 37.67 -6.77 -5.07
CA GLU A 591 36.65 -7.07 -6.10
C GLU A 591 35.78 -8.28 -5.74
N LYS A 592 36.13 -9.01 -4.66
CA LYS A 592 35.38 -10.18 -4.20
C LYS A 592 33.92 -9.80 -3.91
N GLU A 593 32.99 -10.67 -4.26
CA GLU A 593 31.57 -10.51 -3.98
C GLU A 593 30.98 -11.84 -3.50
N ILE A 594 29.88 -11.75 -2.75
CA ILE A 594 29.15 -12.96 -2.32
C ILE A 594 28.36 -13.48 -3.51
N PRO A 595 28.49 -14.77 -3.88
CA PRO A 595 27.79 -15.33 -5.04
C PRO A 595 26.29 -15.47 -4.78
N GLN A 596 25.51 -15.47 -5.87
CA GLN A 596 24.05 -15.57 -5.82
C GLN A 596 23.57 -16.82 -5.06
N ALA A 597 24.27 -17.93 -5.20
CA ALA A 597 23.97 -19.18 -4.51
C ALA A 597 23.93 -19.05 -2.97
N VAL A 598 24.69 -18.12 -2.38
CA VAL A 598 24.68 -17.88 -0.92
C VAL A 598 23.46 -17.08 -0.48
N PHE A 599 23.04 -16.08 -1.27
CA PHE A 599 21.82 -15.31 -0.96
C PHE A 599 20.57 -16.19 -0.99
N ASN A 600 20.60 -17.29 -1.75
CA ASN A 600 19.50 -18.23 -1.90
C ASN A 600 19.38 -19.28 -0.78
N LEU A 601 20.34 -19.35 0.13
CA LEU A 601 20.33 -20.33 1.23
C LEU A 601 19.22 -20.04 2.25
N ASN A 602 18.72 -21.08 2.91
CA ASN A 602 17.89 -20.94 4.10
C ASN A 602 18.74 -20.44 5.29
N ASN A 603 18.07 -20.01 6.37
CA ASN A 603 18.77 -19.42 7.52
C ASN A 603 19.74 -20.41 8.20
N LYS A 604 19.50 -21.72 8.17
CA LYS A 604 20.41 -22.73 8.74
C LYS A 604 21.73 -22.81 7.97
N LYS A 605 21.67 -22.98 6.65
CA LYS A 605 22.85 -23.03 5.77
C LYS A 605 23.56 -21.68 5.69
N LEU A 606 22.79 -20.59 5.71
CA LEU A 606 23.34 -19.24 5.75
C LEU A 606 24.08 -18.94 7.06
N ALA A 607 23.58 -19.41 8.20
CA ALA A 607 24.28 -19.30 9.48
C ALA A 607 25.61 -20.05 9.44
N LEU A 608 25.66 -21.24 8.84
CA LEU A 608 26.91 -21.99 8.62
C LEU A 608 27.90 -21.18 7.76
N PHE A 609 27.44 -20.61 6.65
CA PHE A 609 28.29 -19.74 5.80
C PHE A 609 28.88 -18.58 6.59
N LEU A 610 28.04 -17.81 7.30
CA LEU A 610 28.49 -16.66 8.07
C LEU A 610 29.40 -17.05 9.24
N LYS A 611 29.15 -18.20 9.89
CA LYS A 611 29.98 -18.71 10.99
C LYS A 611 31.42 -18.97 10.54
N HIS A 612 31.59 -19.59 9.37
CA HIS A 612 32.90 -19.85 8.79
C HIS A 612 33.53 -18.60 8.14
N LEU A 613 32.72 -17.70 7.58
CA LEU A 613 33.20 -16.42 7.09
C LEU A 613 33.73 -15.56 8.24
N TRP A 614 33.10 -15.59 9.42
CA TRP A 614 33.59 -14.88 10.60
C TRP A 614 34.90 -15.44 11.16
N ALA A 615 35.23 -16.70 10.85
CA ALA A 615 36.49 -17.30 11.26
C ALA A 615 37.70 -16.66 10.56
N THR A 616 37.47 -16.01 9.40
CA THR A 616 38.50 -15.32 8.60
C THR A 616 38.77 -13.92 9.16
N ASP A 617 38.35 -12.85 8.47
CA ASP A 617 38.51 -11.44 8.85
C ASP A 617 37.47 -10.96 9.90
N GLY A 618 36.71 -11.89 10.49
CA GLY A 618 35.77 -11.60 11.58
C GLY A 618 36.47 -11.35 12.91
N HIS A 619 35.84 -10.52 13.74
CA HIS A 619 36.24 -10.24 15.11
C HIS A 619 35.07 -10.49 16.06
N VAL A 620 35.33 -11.25 17.12
CA VAL A 620 34.40 -11.55 18.22
C VAL A 620 35.20 -11.44 19.51
N GLY A 621 34.82 -10.53 20.39
CA GLY A 621 35.53 -10.31 21.65
C GLY A 621 34.82 -9.33 22.58
N ILE A 622 35.48 -8.99 23.69
CA ILE A 622 35.04 -7.97 24.65
C ILE A 622 36.08 -6.86 24.70
N ARG A 623 35.63 -5.60 24.68
CA ARG A 623 36.47 -4.44 24.97
C ARG A 623 36.13 -3.91 26.35
N GLN A 624 37.13 -3.87 27.24
CA GLN A 624 37.03 -3.20 28.53
C GLN A 624 37.46 -1.73 28.37
N HIS A 625 36.60 -0.80 28.78
CA HIS A 625 36.98 0.61 28.85
C HIS A 625 37.73 0.88 30.17
N LYS A 626 39.05 1.14 30.05
CA LYS A 626 39.90 1.61 31.15
C LYS A 626 40.10 3.13 31.02
N LYS A 627 39.96 3.87 32.12
CA LYS A 627 40.48 5.24 32.27
C LYS A 627 41.18 5.32 33.63
N ASP A 628 42.39 5.86 33.65
CA ASP A 628 43.28 5.91 34.83
C ASP A 628 43.47 4.57 35.55
N GLY A 629 43.73 3.50 34.78
CA GLY A 629 43.98 2.16 35.32
C GLY A 629 42.77 1.44 35.93
N LYS A 630 41.63 2.13 36.12
CA LYS A 630 40.40 1.57 36.69
C LYS A 630 39.35 1.29 35.61
N PRO A 631 38.62 0.15 35.68
CA PRO A 631 37.52 -0.14 34.76
C PRO A 631 36.32 0.80 35.07
N ILE A 632 35.87 1.58 34.09
CA ILE A 632 34.89 2.68 34.31
C ILE A 632 33.53 2.43 33.63
N ARG A 633 33.45 1.60 32.59
CA ARG A 633 32.18 1.35 31.88
C ARG A 633 32.04 -0.11 31.43
N ALA A 634 30.78 -0.53 31.41
CA ALA A 634 30.28 -1.84 31.00
C ALA A 634 31.06 -2.48 29.85
N ILE A 635 31.26 -3.79 29.96
CA ILE A 635 31.80 -4.65 28.91
C ILE A 635 31.07 -4.39 27.59
N ALA A 636 31.79 -3.94 26.57
CA ALA A 636 31.25 -3.78 25.23
C ALA A 636 31.70 -4.96 24.38
N GLY A 637 30.76 -5.83 23.99
CA GLY A 637 31.04 -6.85 22.98
C GLY A 637 31.46 -6.19 21.68
N VAL A 638 32.47 -6.76 21.01
CA VAL A 638 32.94 -6.33 19.70
C VAL A 638 32.70 -7.48 18.73
N VAL A 639 31.64 -7.37 17.96
CA VAL A 639 31.31 -8.30 16.88
C VAL A 639 31.35 -7.54 15.56
N GLY A 640 32.12 -8.03 14.60
CA GLY A 640 32.13 -7.46 13.27
C GLY A 640 33.05 -8.17 12.29
N TYR A 641 33.16 -7.62 11.10
CA TYR A 641 33.90 -8.17 9.97
C TYR A 641 34.58 -7.04 9.20
N SER A 642 35.76 -7.29 8.64
CA SER A 642 36.51 -6.30 7.87
C SER A 642 36.78 -6.82 6.47
N THR A 643 36.64 -5.97 5.45
CA THR A 643 36.97 -6.35 4.07
C THR A 643 37.37 -5.13 3.26
N THR A 644 38.21 -5.30 2.24
CA THR A 644 38.53 -4.24 1.28
C THR A 644 37.52 -4.14 0.13
N SER A 645 36.58 -5.09 0.03
CA SER A 645 35.50 -5.07 -0.97
C SER A 645 34.23 -4.44 -0.42
N GLN A 646 33.78 -3.37 -1.08
CA GLN A 646 32.50 -2.73 -0.76
C GLN A 646 31.32 -3.69 -1.00
N LYS A 647 31.33 -4.41 -2.13
CA LYS A 647 30.27 -5.37 -2.49
C LYS A 647 30.16 -6.51 -1.47
N MET A 648 31.30 -7.00 -0.99
CA MET A 648 31.33 -8.02 0.06
C MET A 648 30.75 -7.47 1.36
N ALA A 649 31.10 -6.24 1.76
CA ALA A 649 30.55 -5.61 2.95
C ALA A 649 29.02 -5.41 2.88
N GLU A 650 28.52 -4.91 1.75
CA GLU A 650 27.09 -4.76 1.49
C GLU A 650 26.35 -6.10 1.48
N GLY A 651 26.96 -7.13 0.88
CA GLY A 651 26.45 -8.50 0.89
C GLY A 651 26.37 -9.07 2.30
N VAL A 652 27.43 -8.97 3.10
CA VAL A 652 27.44 -9.45 4.51
C VAL A 652 26.38 -8.73 5.33
N LYS A 653 26.27 -7.41 5.19
CA LYS A 653 25.23 -6.62 5.88
C LYS A 653 23.83 -7.11 5.53
N TYR A 654 23.55 -7.39 4.25
CA TYR A 654 22.28 -7.95 3.81
C TYR A 654 22.02 -9.33 4.43
N LEU A 655 23.03 -10.22 4.44
CA LEU A 655 22.90 -11.55 5.03
C LEU A 655 22.59 -11.49 6.53
N LEU A 656 23.18 -10.55 7.27
CA LEU A 656 22.85 -10.31 8.69
C LEU A 656 21.41 -9.84 8.88
N LEU A 657 20.88 -9.03 7.96
CA LEU A 657 19.50 -8.53 8.02
C LEU A 657 18.47 -9.66 8.00
N ARG A 658 18.75 -10.78 7.30
CA ARG A 658 17.89 -11.98 7.27
C ARG A 658 17.74 -12.70 8.62
N PHE A 659 18.59 -12.37 9.60
CA PHE A 659 18.51 -12.85 10.98
C PHE A 659 17.98 -11.77 11.94
N GLY A 660 17.52 -10.62 11.42
CA GLY A 660 17.17 -9.45 12.22
C GLY A 660 18.37 -8.82 12.94
N ILE A 661 19.60 -9.10 12.48
CA ILE A 661 20.83 -8.57 13.07
C ILE A 661 21.20 -7.28 12.32
N ARG A 662 21.10 -6.16 13.03
CA ARG A 662 21.53 -4.88 12.48
C ARG A 662 23.03 -4.71 12.57
N SER A 663 23.58 -4.08 11.56
CA SER A 663 25.00 -3.77 11.49
C SER A 663 25.24 -2.45 10.76
N LYS A 664 26.38 -1.83 11.03
CA LYS A 664 26.82 -0.59 10.41
C LYS A 664 28.08 -0.83 9.59
N ILE A 665 28.11 -0.31 8.36
CA ILE A 665 29.33 -0.26 7.54
C ILE A 665 30.04 1.06 7.81
N THR A 666 31.31 0.99 8.19
CA THR A 666 32.18 2.17 8.37
C THR A 666 33.38 2.06 7.43
N PRO A 667 33.57 2.98 6.45
CA PRO A 667 34.79 3.04 5.68
C PRO A 667 35.94 3.59 6.54
N LEU A 668 37.07 2.89 6.56
CA LEU A 668 38.28 3.24 7.30
C LEU A 668 39.44 3.33 6.32
N ARG A 669 40.17 4.45 6.33
CA ARG A 669 41.40 4.61 5.56
C ARG A 669 42.58 4.63 6.52
N LYS A 670 43.58 3.77 6.31
CA LYS A 670 44.79 3.68 7.14
C LYS A 670 45.99 4.15 6.31
N GLY A 671 46.40 5.41 6.49
CA GLY A 671 47.45 6.04 5.67
C GLY A 671 47.10 6.04 4.18
N ASP A 672 48.08 5.70 3.34
CA ASP A 672 47.91 5.56 1.88
C ASP A 672 47.34 4.21 1.45
N TYR A 673 46.96 3.36 2.41
CA TYR A 673 46.35 2.08 2.11
C TYR A 673 44.90 2.24 1.63
N ARG A 674 44.41 1.25 0.86
CA ARG A 674 43.04 1.20 0.34
C ARG A 674 42.01 1.28 1.47
N ILE A 675 40.83 1.82 1.14
CA ILE A 675 39.70 1.90 2.07
C ILE A 675 39.30 0.47 2.48
N CYS A 676 39.22 0.23 3.79
CA CYS A 676 38.69 -0.98 4.39
C CYS A 676 37.29 -0.69 4.93
N TYR A 677 36.33 -1.55 4.62
CA TYR A 677 34.96 -1.47 5.09
C TYR A 677 34.80 -2.38 6.30
N GLN A 678 34.55 -1.77 7.47
CA GLN A 678 34.28 -2.49 8.71
C GLN A 678 32.77 -2.59 8.94
N ILE A 679 32.25 -3.81 8.97
CA ILE A 679 30.90 -4.14 9.42
C ILE A 679 30.92 -4.34 10.92
N ARG A 680 30.14 -3.58 11.68
CA ARG A 680 30.02 -3.71 13.13
C ARG A 680 28.59 -4.03 13.54
N VAL A 681 28.43 -5.05 14.37
CA VAL A 681 27.16 -5.40 15.01
C VAL A 681 27.14 -4.70 16.36
N ASP A 682 26.42 -3.58 16.43
CA ASP A 682 26.33 -2.75 17.63
C ASP A 682 25.07 -3.09 18.44
N GLY A 683 25.18 -3.01 19.76
CA GLY A 683 24.08 -3.23 20.70
C GLY A 683 23.94 -4.69 21.17
N ALA A 684 23.75 -4.87 22.48
CA ALA A 684 23.71 -6.17 23.14
C ALA A 684 22.67 -7.12 22.50
N LYS A 685 21.47 -6.62 22.15
CA LYS A 685 20.42 -7.40 21.46
C LYS A 685 20.92 -8.05 20.16
N HIS A 686 21.57 -7.28 19.29
CA HIS A 686 22.03 -7.79 17.98
C HIS A 686 23.27 -8.65 18.11
N GLN A 687 24.16 -8.33 19.07
CA GLN A 687 25.32 -9.16 19.36
C GLN A 687 24.91 -10.53 19.94
N LEU A 688 23.96 -10.56 20.88
CA LEU A 688 23.40 -11.81 21.41
C LEU A 688 22.71 -12.62 20.30
N ALA A 689 21.95 -11.97 19.41
CA ALA A 689 21.35 -12.63 18.26
C ALA A 689 22.41 -13.23 17.32
N PHE A 690 23.50 -12.51 17.04
CA PHE A 690 24.62 -13.02 16.25
C PHE A 690 25.28 -14.23 16.91
N LEU A 691 25.65 -14.11 18.18
CA LEU A 691 26.31 -15.17 18.94
C LEU A 691 25.40 -16.40 19.13
N GLY A 692 24.08 -16.17 19.21
CA GLY A 692 23.04 -17.19 19.35
C GLY A 692 22.79 -17.98 18.06
N GLN A 693 22.59 -17.26 16.95
CA GLN A 693 22.12 -17.86 15.69
C GLN A 693 23.25 -18.22 14.72
N ILE A 694 24.37 -17.49 14.75
CA ILE A 694 25.48 -17.63 13.78
C ILE A 694 26.74 -18.15 14.48
N GLY A 695 27.24 -17.40 15.46
CA GLY A 695 28.51 -17.69 16.12
C GLY A 695 29.75 -17.47 15.23
N CYS A 696 30.85 -18.13 15.58
CA CYS A 696 32.13 -18.06 14.87
C CYS A 696 32.80 -19.44 14.97
N PHE A 697 33.44 -19.90 13.90
CA PHE A 697 34.21 -21.14 13.91
C PHE A 697 35.66 -20.92 14.34
N GLY A 698 36.31 -21.97 14.86
CA GLY A 698 37.69 -21.94 15.32
C GLY A 698 37.90 -21.30 16.70
N ILE A 699 39.15 -20.95 17.00
CA ILE A 699 39.61 -20.37 18.27
C ILE A 699 38.81 -19.12 18.65
N LYS A 700 38.43 -18.30 17.65
CA LYS A 700 37.61 -17.09 17.84
C LYS A 700 36.21 -17.41 18.39
N GLY A 701 35.71 -18.62 18.16
CA GLY A 701 34.43 -19.13 18.64
C GLY A 701 34.44 -19.61 20.10
N ASN A 702 35.60 -19.99 20.64
CA ASN A 702 35.69 -20.60 21.98
C ASN A 702 35.18 -19.68 23.10
N ASN A 703 35.33 -18.36 22.92
CA ASN A 703 34.93 -17.37 23.92
C ASN A 703 33.46 -16.95 23.80
N ILE A 704 32.67 -17.49 22.86
CA ILE A 704 31.28 -17.06 22.62
C ILE A 704 30.40 -17.23 23.86
N SER A 705 30.51 -18.37 24.56
CA SER A 705 29.71 -18.65 25.76
C SER A 705 29.96 -17.63 26.86
N PHE A 706 31.22 -17.29 27.09
CA PHE A 706 31.64 -16.25 28.03
C PHE A 706 31.11 -14.86 27.60
N ILE A 707 31.25 -14.51 26.32
CA ILE A 707 30.78 -13.21 25.81
C ILE A 707 29.25 -13.08 25.93
N LYS A 708 28.49 -14.15 25.69
CA LYS A 708 27.02 -14.16 25.89
C LYS A 708 26.65 -13.86 27.34
N GLN A 709 27.32 -14.50 28.31
CA GLN A 709 27.06 -14.28 29.73
C GLN A 709 27.32 -12.82 30.12
N GLU A 710 28.46 -12.27 29.71
CA GLU A 710 28.81 -10.88 29.99
C GLU A 710 27.83 -9.88 29.33
N LEU A 711 27.41 -10.14 28.08
CA LEU A 711 26.47 -9.27 27.37
C LEU A 711 25.05 -9.28 27.97
N ASN A 712 24.62 -10.38 28.59
CA ASN A 712 23.34 -10.43 29.31
C ASN A 712 23.33 -9.53 30.54
N ASN A 713 24.51 -9.30 31.16
CA ASN A 713 24.68 -8.41 32.30
C ASN A 713 24.74 -6.92 31.90
N VAL A 714 24.86 -6.62 30.60
CA VAL A 714 24.90 -5.23 30.10
C VAL A 714 23.49 -4.67 30.01
N ARG A 715 23.22 -3.57 30.73
CA ARG A 715 21.96 -2.82 30.63
C ARG A 715 21.76 -2.36 29.17
N GLN A 716 20.71 -2.87 28.52
CA GLN A 716 20.44 -2.59 27.12
C GLN A 716 20.22 -1.08 26.89
N SER A 717 20.90 -0.52 25.90
CA SER A 717 20.67 0.87 25.48
C SER A 717 19.35 0.95 24.71
N THR A 718 18.34 1.57 25.32
CA THR A 718 16.99 1.76 24.75
C THR A 718 16.94 2.79 23.61
N ASN A 719 18.06 3.43 23.26
CA ASN A 719 18.11 4.61 22.40
C ASN A 719 18.51 4.33 20.93
N LEU A 720 18.86 3.09 20.58
CA LEU A 720 19.32 2.74 19.23
C LEU A 720 18.18 2.35 18.28
N ASP A 721 17.11 1.77 18.82
CA ASP A 721 15.94 1.30 18.07
C ASP A 721 14.70 2.09 18.50
N VAL A 722 14.65 3.35 18.06
CA VAL A 722 13.64 4.29 18.50
C VAL A 722 12.89 4.87 17.31
N TRP A 723 11.59 5.00 17.50
CA TRP A 723 10.74 5.84 16.68
C TRP A 723 11.20 7.31 16.78
N PRO A 724 11.19 8.09 15.68
CA PRO A 724 11.71 9.45 15.67
C PRO A 724 11.01 10.35 16.69
N LYS A 725 11.66 11.43 17.15
CA LYS A 725 11.09 12.34 18.15
C LYS A 725 9.78 13.00 17.67
N GLU A 726 9.64 13.13 16.36
CA GLU A 726 8.48 13.66 15.65
C GLU A 726 7.22 12.81 15.93
N THR A 727 7.37 11.54 16.30
CA THR A 727 6.28 10.64 16.70
C THR A 727 5.46 11.22 17.86
N TRP A 728 6.09 11.95 18.79
CA TRP A 728 5.38 12.62 19.87
C TRP A 728 4.33 13.59 19.33
N LYS A 729 4.69 14.39 18.32
CA LYS A 729 3.82 15.43 17.75
C LYS A 729 2.78 14.85 16.80
N PHE A 730 3.17 13.93 15.92
CA PHE A 730 2.31 13.47 14.83
C PHE A 730 1.44 12.27 15.16
N VAL A 731 1.77 11.50 16.21
CA VAL A 731 1.04 10.28 16.56
C VAL A 731 0.55 10.30 18.00
N ILE A 732 1.44 10.56 18.96
CA ILE A 732 1.06 10.45 20.39
C ILE A 732 0.17 11.61 20.84
N ASP A 733 0.50 12.85 20.46
CA ASP A 733 -0.23 14.04 20.90
C ASP A 733 -1.70 14.07 20.43
N PRO A 734 -2.03 13.75 19.15
CA PRO A 734 -3.42 13.63 18.71
C PRO A 734 -4.21 12.59 19.51
N ILE A 735 -3.69 11.36 19.64
CA ILE A 735 -4.37 10.25 20.35
C ILE A 735 -4.56 10.57 21.84
N ARG A 736 -3.61 11.29 22.45
CA ARG A 736 -3.73 11.76 23.84
C ARG A 736 -4.83 12.81 23.97
N ARG A 737 -4.91 13.77 23.04
CA ARG A 737 -5.90 14.86 23.06
C ARG A 737 -7.31 14.36 22.88
N ASP A 738 -7.53 13.38 22.01
CA ASP A 738 -8.83 12.71 21.82
C ASP A 738 -9.37 12.03 23.10
N ARG A 739 -8.56 11.98 24.17
CA ARG A 739 -8.93 11.41 25.47
C ARG A 739 -8.87 12.41 26.62
N ASP A 740 -8.77 13.70 26.30
CA ASP A 740 -8.70 14.81 27.26
C ASP A 740 -7.64 14.65 28.36
N MET A 741 -6.59 13.87 28.10
CA MET A 741 -5.59 13.52 29.11
C MET A 741 -4.45 14.52 29.10
N SER A 742 -4.17 15.21 30.20
CA SER A 742 -3.04 16.14 30.29
C SER A 742 -1.66 15.45 30.16
N TRP A 743 -0.61 16.19 29.80
CA TRP A 743 0.75 15.64 29.77
C TRP A 743 1.27 15.19 31.16
N ARG A 744 0.72 15.73 32.24
CA ARG A 744 1.06 15.30 33.62
C ARG A 744 0.46 13.94 33.92
N GLU A 745 -0.83 13.76 33.65
CA GLU A 745 -1.53 12.48 33.79
C GLU A 745 -0.92 11.42 32.87
N PHE A 746 -0.64 11.79 31.62
CA PHE A 746 0.03 10.92 30.67
C PHE A 746 1.37 10.40 31.20
N SER A 747 2.23 11.30 31.69
CA SER A 747 3.55 10.94 32.21
C SER A 747 3.44 10.01 33.42
N ASN A 748 2.49 10.28 34.31
CA ASN A 748 2.21 9.42 35.46
C ASN A 748 1.73 8.02 35.02
N GLY A 749 0.81 7.96 34.05
CA GLY A 749 0.28 6.71 33.49
C GLY A 749 1.33 5.82 32.83
N ILE A 750 2.35 6.40 32.18
CA ILE A 750 3.49 5.64 31.63
C ILE A 750 4.61 5.39 32.65
N LYS A 751 4.38 5.70 33.94
CA LYS A 751 5.33 5.56 35.06
C LYS A 751 6.64 6.32 34.82
N THR A 752 6.56 7.54 34.28
CA THR A 752 7.72 8.41 34.04
C THR A 752 7.51 9.75 34.75
N LYS A 753 8.51 10.27 35.46
CA LYS A 753 8.42 11.61 36.05
C LYS A 753 8.19 12.65 34.95
N TYR A 754 7.27 13.58 35.17
CA TYR A 754 7.04 14.68 34.24
C TYR A 754 8.28 15.58 34.20
N CYS A 755 8.94 15.66 33.05
CA CYS A 755 10.19 16.42 32.86
C CYS A 755 10.03 17.60 31.89
N GLY A 756 8.82 18.14 31.75
CA GLY A 756 8.51 19.21 30.81
C GLY A 756 8.86 18.85 29.36
N THR A 757 9.49 19.80 28.64
CA THR A 757 9.83 19.64 27.21
C THR A 757 10.93 18.62 26.93
N THR A 758 11.65 18.17 27.96
CA THR A 758 12.76 17.21 27.84
C THR A 758 12.29 15.86 27.31
N LEU A 759 11.03 15.47 27.60
CA LEU A 759 10.43 14.23 27.12
C LEU A 759 10.41 14.15 25.58
N PHE A 760 10.17 15.28 24.91
CA PHE A 760 10.01 15.38 23.46
C PHE A 760 11.32 15.46 22.69
N LYS A 761 12.46 15.62 23.39
CA LYS A 761 13.78 15.72 22.76
C LYS A 761 14.31 14.36 22.28
N HIS A 762 13.72 13.26 22.75
CA HIS A 762 14.18 11.91 22.48
C HIS A 762 13.12 11.07 21.77
N GLY A 763 13.59 10.13 20.94
CA GLY A 763 12.74 9.14 20.29
C GLY A 763 12.10 8.15 21.27
N LEU A 764 11.17 7.35 20.75
CA LEU A 764 10.38 6.37 21.50
C LEU A 764 10.88 4.94 21.25
N GLY A 765 11.43 4.29 22.28
CA GLY A 765 11.77 2.87 22.21
C GLY A 765 10.54 1.97 22.33
N VAL A 766 10.66 0.71 21.86
CA VAL A 766 9.57 -0.28 21.84
C VAL A 766 8.90 -0.49 23.20
N GLU A 767 9.69 -0.59 24.28
CA GLU A 767 9.13 -0.77 25.64
C GLU A 767 8.27 0.42 26.06
N ARG A 768 8.72 1.65 25.74
CA ARG A 768 7.96 2.86 26.02
C ARG A 768 6.70 2.92 25.17
N LEU A 769 6.76 2.56 23.90
CA LEU A 769 5.58 2.47 23.04
C LEU A 769 4.56 1.47 23.57
N ASN A 770 4.98 0.30 24.08
CA ASN A 770 4.06 -0.66 24.70
C ASN A 770 3.36 -0.08 25.93
N ARG A 771 4.09 0.66 26.78
CA ARG A 771 3.48 1.36 27.93
C ARG A 771 2.47 2.41 27.48
N ILE A 772 2.83 3.22 26.46
CA ILE A 772 1.94 4.24 25.89
C ILE A 772 0.71 3.58 25.25
N ALA A 773 0.88 2.50 24.49
CA ALA A 773 -0.21 1.77 23.84
C ALA A 773 -1.19 1.18 24.86
N THR A 774 -0.67 0.72 26.01
CA THR A 774 -1.49 0.20 27.10
C THR A 774 -2.27 1.32 27.78
N LEU A 775 -1.61 2.44 28.10
CA LEU A 775 -2.24 3.60 28.72
C LEU A 775 -3.30 4.23 27.79
N LEU A 776 -2.94 4.46 26.54
CA LEU A 776 -3.81 5.04 25.53
C LEU A 776 -4.62 3.98 24.78
N HIS A 777 -4.81 2.76 25.30
CA HIS A 777 -5.58 1.66 24.67
C HIS A 777 -5.61 1.68 23.13
N SER A 778 -4.45 1.92 22.50
CA SER A 778 -4.39 2.29 21.09
C SER A 778 -3.83 1.12 20.30
N SER A 779 -4.66 0.56 19.43
CA SER A 779 -4.23 -0.49 18.50
C SER A 779 -3.17 0.02 17.55
N GLU A 780 -3.19 1.30 17.19
CA GLU A 780 -2.19 1.91 16.31
C GLU A 780 -0.81 1.93 16.97
N ILE A 781 -0.71 2.46 18.19
CA ILE A 781 0.56 2.52 18.94
C ILE A 781 1.10 1.11 19.20
N LYS A 782 0.21 0.15 19.46
CA LYS A 782 0.56 -1.27 19.59
C LYS A 782 1.17 -1.84 18.30
N LYS A 783 0.63 -1.51 17.13
CA LYS A 783 1.22 -1.89 15.83
C LYS A 783 2.61 -1.29 15.65
N MET A 784 2.84 -0.04 16.08
CA MET A 784 4.17 0.60 16.03
C MET A 784 5.23 -0.16 16.83
N ALA A 785 4.86 -0.61 18.03
CA ALA A 785 5.77 -1.35 18.90
C ALA A 785 6.11 -2.74 18.34
N GLN A 786 5.24 -3.30 17.51
CA GLN A 786 5.39 -4.59 16.87
C GLN A 786 5.88 -4.49 15.43
N SER A 787 6.17 -3.32 14.88
CA SER A 787 6.47 -3.15 13.46
C SER A 787 7.79 -3.81 13.04
N ASP A 788 7.91 -4.09 11.74
CA ASP A 788 9.15 -4.59 11.13
C ASP A 788 9.95 -3.44 10.48
N ILE A 789 9.85 -2.23 11.05
CA ILE A 789 10.44 -1.00 10.51
C ILE A 789 11.53 -0.48 11.42
N PHE A 790 12.63 -0.07 10.81
CA PHE A 790 13.67 0.72 11.42
C PHE A 790 13.77 2.09 10.76
N TRP A 791 13.82 3.12 11.59
CA TRP A 791 13.96 4.52 11.18
C TRP A 791 15.44 4.90 11.07
N ASP A 792 15.98 4.76 9.87
CA ASP A 792 17.40 5.00 9.59
C ASP A 792 17.65 6.44 9.17
N GLU A 793 18.70 7.04 9.71
CA GLU A 793 19.03 8.45 9.52
C GLU A 793 19.77 8.67 8.20
N ILE A 794 19.37 9.67 7.42
CA ILE A 794 20.03 10.06 6.18
C ILE A 794 21.32 10.79 6.53
N VAL A 795 22.45 10.31 6.00
CA VAL A 795 23.78 10.91 6.22
C VAL A 795 24.31 11.66 5.00
N SER A 796 23.75 11.40 3.81
CA SER A 796 24.19 12.04 2.57
C SER A 796 23.10 11.96 1.51
N ILE A 797 22.90 13.05 0.77
CA ILE A 797 22.14 13.10 -0.49
C ILE A 797 23.04 13.82 -1.50
N LYS A 798 23.35 13.18 -2.64
CA LYS A 798 24.25 13.76 -3.66
C LYS A 798 23.68 13.61 -5.07
N PRO A 799 23.71 14.66 -5.92
CA PRO A 799 23.34 14.51 -7.33
C PRO A 799 24.33 13.60 -8.07
N LEU A 800 23.83 12.73 -8.94
CA LEU A 800 24.63 11.83 -9.79
C LEU A 800 24.51 12.13 -11.30
N GLY A 801 23.63 13.06 -11.69
CA GLY A 801 23.37 13.39 -13.10
C GLY A 801 22.17 12.66 -13.71
N ILE A 802 21.97 12.83 -15.01
CA ILE A 802 20.86 12.26 -15.75
C ILE A 802 21.14 10.78 -16.05
N GLN A 803 20.25 9.88 -15.63
CA GLN A 803 20.36 8.44 -15.87
C GLN A 803 19.02 7.87 -16.32
N LYS A 804 19.05 6.70 -16.97
CA LYS A 804 17.82 5.93 -17.23
C LYS A 804 17.23 5.44 -15.92
N VAL A 805 15.93 5.66 -15.74
CA VAL A 805 15.20 5.34 -14.52
C VAL A 805 14.05 4.38 -14.81
N TYR A 806 13.67 3.63 -13.78
CA TYR A 806 12.71 2.54 -13.83
C TYR A 806 11.75 2.64 -12.66
N ASP A 807 10.59 2.04 -12.82
CA ASP A 807 9.57 1.99 -11.79
C ASP A 807 8.88 0.61 -11.85
N ALA A 808 8.24 0.23 -10.76
CA ALA A 808 7.61 -1.08 -10.62
C ALA A 808 6.21 -0.93 -10.01
N THR A 809 5.28 -1.76 -10.50
CA THR A 809 3.90 -1.81 -10.01
C THR A 809 3.69 -3.05 -9.15
N VAL A 810 3.26 -2.86 -7.90
CA VAL A 810 2.97 -3.94 -6.92
C VAL A 810 1.51 -3.90 -6.46
N PRO A 811 0.61 -4.75 -6.97
CA PRO A 811 -0.79 -4.72 -6.58
C PRO A 811 -1.07 -4.90 -5.09
N GLY A 812 -2.03 -4.13 -4.61
CA GLY A 812 -2.55 -4.21 -3.23
C GLY A 812 -1.64 -3.62 -2.15
N LEU A 813 -0.40 -3.21 -2.45
CA LEU A 813 0.47 -2.45 -1.55
C LEU A 813 0.98 -1.19 -2.25
N HIS A 814 1.05 -0.08 -1.53
CA HIS A 814 1.58 1.19 -2.06
C HIS A 814 3.11 1.29 -1.97
N ASN A 815 3.82 0.19 -1.74
CA ASN A 815 5.26 0.19 -1.55
C ASN A 815 5.88 -1.20 -1.79
N PHE A 816 7.20 -1.21 -1.96
CA PHE A 816 8.04 -2.39 -1.98
C PHE A 816 9.43 -2.08 -1.41
N VAL A 817 10.26 -3.11 -1.23
CA VAL A 817 11.64 -2.96 -0.75
C VAL A 817 12.61 -2.95 -1.92
N ALA A 818 13.40 -1.89 -2.04
CA ALA A 818 14.47 -1.75 -3.04
C ALA A 818 15.77 -1.30 -2.34
N ASN A 819 16.90 -1.95 -2.63
CA ASN A 819 18.17 -1.73 -1.93
C ASN A 819 18.06 -1.73 -0.38
N ASN A 820 17.11 -2.51 0.17
CA ASN A 820 16.78 -2.55 1.60
C ASN A 820 16.22 -1.24 2.17
N ILE A 821 15.53 -0.46 1.34
CA ILE A 821 14.79 0.74 1.73
C ILE A 821 13.34 0.57 1.26
N ILE A 822 12.39 1.02 2.07
CA ILE A 822 10.96 0.98 1.71
C ILE A 822 10.69 2.15 0.77
N VAL A 823 10.24 1.84 -0.44
CA VAL A 823 10.01 2.78 -1.55
C VAL A 823 8.57 2.71 -2.02
N GLU A 824 8.00 3.82 -2.48
CA GLU A 824 6.62 3.89 -2.94
C GLU A 824 6.41 3.16 -4.28
N ASN A 825 5.18 2.68 -4.48
CA ASN A 825 4.69 2.03 -5.69
C ASN A 825 4.01 3.04 -6.66
N SER A 826 3.85 2.66 -7.93
CA SER A 826 3.09 3.43 -8.92
C SER A 826 1.56 3.42 -8.71
N LEU A 827 0.93 4.58 -8.98
CA LEU A 827 -0.47 4.97 -8.70
C LEU A 827 -1.59 4.25 -9.47
N GLU A 828 -1.30 3.58 -10.58
CA GLU A 828 -2.24 3.45 -11.70
C GLU A 828 -3.38 2.42 -11.53
N GLN A 829 -3.64 1.93 -10.33
CA GLN A 829 -4.41 0.69 -10.20
C GLN A 829 -5.92 0.90 -10.40
N ASP A 830 -6.50 2.02 -9.98
CA ASP A 830 -7.95 2.07 -9.74
C ASP A 830 -8.82 2.53 -10.93
N ALA A 831 -8.23 3.15 -11.97
CA ALA A 831 -8.96 3.51 -13.20
C ALA A 831 -9.25 2.27 -14.07
N ASP A 832 -10.40 2.27 -14.74
CA ASP A 832 -10.78 1.23 -15.72
C ASP A 832 -10.35 1.61 -17.13
N VAL A 833 -10.47 2.90 -17.47
CA VAL A 833 -10.05 3.48 -18.75
C VAL A 833 -9.19 4.70 -18.50
N VAL A 834 -8.11 4.86 -19.26
CA VAL A 834 -7.27 6.06 -19.26
C VAL A 834 -7.15 6.59 -20.69
N LEU A 835 -7.60 7.82 -20.89
CA LEU A 835 -7.51 8.56 -22.15
C LEU A 835 -6.45 9.65 -22.01
N LEU A 836 -5.51 9.75 -22.94
CA LEU A 836 -4.47 10.77 -22.96
C LEU A 836 -4.58 11.64 -24.21
N ILE A 837 -4.62 12.95 -24.05
CA ILE A 837 -4.71 13.91 -25.16
C ILE A 837 -3.31 14.35 -25.59
N TYR A 838 -2.99 14.12 -26.86
CA TYR A 838 -1.78 14.59 -27.51
C TYR A 838 -2.10 15.53 -28.68
N ARG A 839 -1.33 16.61 -28.78
CA ARG A 839 -1.48 17.63 -29.82
C ARG A 839 -0.14 17.89 -30.50
N LYS A 840 0.00 17.45 -31.75
CA LYS A 840 1.24 17.61 -32.53
C LYS A 840 1.60 19.09 -32.71
N ASP A 841 0.61 19.94 -32.93
CA ASP A 841 0.76 21.39 -33.14
C ASP A 841 1.21 22.17 -31.90
N ARG A 842 1.21 21.53 -30.73
CA ARG A 842 1.82 22.05 -29.50
C ARG A 842 3.26 21.56 -29.30
N ASP A 843 3.68 20.53 -30.05
CA ASP A 843 5.03 19.97 -30.00
C ASP A 843 5.92 20.55 -31.10
N ARG A 844 5.39 20.66 -32.33
CA ARG A 844 6.12 21.10 -33.53
C ARG A 844 5.48 22.34 -34.16
N THR A 845 6.32 23.26 -34.64
CA THR A 845 5.90 24.50 -35.30
C THR A 845 5.84 24.39 -36.83
N ASP A 846 6.49 23.36 -37.40
CA ASP A 846 6.66 23.09 -38.83
C ASP A 846 5.69 21.99 -39.34
N LEU A 847 4.39 22.14 -39.06
CA LEU A 847 3.38 21.19 -39.53
C LEU A 847 2.64 21.69 -40.78
N PRO A 848 2.31 20.77 -41.73
CA PRO A 848 1.37 21.06 -42.80
C PRO A 848 0.05 21.60 -42.24
N GLU A 849 -0.62 22.47 -43.01
CA GLU A 849 -1.86 23.12 -42.58
C GLU A 849 -2.98 22.11 -42.25
N GLU A 850 -2.99 20.97 -42.94
CA GLU A 850 -3.91 19.85 -42.72
C GLU A 850 -3.72 19.16 -41.37
N GLU A 851 -2.50 19.16 -40.81
CA GLU A 851 -2.18 18.58 -39.50
C GLU A 851 -2.39 19.58 -38.34
N ARG A 852 -2.68 20.86 -38.63
CA ARG A 852 -2.92 21.87 -37.59
C ARG A 852 -4.21 21.59 -36.84
N ASN A 853 -4.17 21.69 -35.51
CA ASN A 853 -5.25 21.34 -34.60
C ASN A 853 -5.71 19.87 -34.65
N LEU A 854 -4.95 18.98 -35.28
CA LEU A 854 -5.19 17.54 -35.17
C LEU A 854 -4.81 17.07 -33.76
N VAL A 855 -5.72 16.34 -33.13
CA VAL A 855 -5.57 15.83 -31.77
C VAL A 855 -5.64 14.32 -31.80
N GLU A 856 -4.63 13.69 -31.21
CA GLU A 856 -4.60 12.25 -30.99
C GLU A 856 -5.04 11.95 -29.57
N LEU A 857 -6.14 11.23 -29.42
CA LEU A 857 -6.66 10.76 -28.14
C LEU A 857 -6.24 9.30 -27.97
N ILE A 858 -5.28 9.06 -27.08
CA ILE A 858 -4.65 7.76 -26.85
C ILE A 858 -5.39 7.04 -25.73
N ILE A 859 -5.93 5.86 -26.00
CA ILE A 859 -6.50 4.96 -25.00
C ILE A 859 -5.35 4.13 -24.41
N ALA A 860 -4.75 4.68 -23.36
CA ALA A 860 -3.53 4.17 -22.77
C ALA A 860 -3.79 3.00 -21.80
N LYS A 861 -4.99 2.90 -21.25
CA LYS A 861 -5.46 1.77 -20.44
C LYS A 861 -6.93 1.50 -20.75
N HIS A 862 -7.30 0.22 -20.86
CA HIS A 862 -8.69 -0.23 -20.93
C HIS A 862 -8.79 -1.64 -20.32
N ARG A 863 -9.51 -1.79 -19.20
CA ARG A 863 -9.59 -3.09 -18.49
C ARG A 863 -10.38 -4.17 -19.22
N ASN A 864 -11.39 -3.77 -20.00
CA ASN A 864 -12.39 -4.65 -20.58
C ASN A 864 -12.46 -4.56 -22.12
N GLY A 865 -11.48 -3.92 -22.75
CA GLY A 865 -11.48 -3.66 -24.19
C GLY A 865 -10.09 -3.32 -24.73
N PRO A 866 -9.97 -3.05 -26.04
CA PRO A 866 -8.69 -2.84 -26.70
C PRO A 866 -8.07 -1.48 -26.37
N LEU A 867 -6.74 -1.39 -26.50
CA LEU A 867 -6.01 -0.13 -26.53
C LEU A 867 -5.96 0.41 -27.96
N GLY A 868 -5.69 1.71 -28.12
CA GLY A 868 -5.57 2.34 -29.44
C GLY A 868 -5.41 3.85 -29.35
N SER A 869 -5.50 4.52 -30.49
CA SER A 869 -5.66 5.97 -30.55
C SER A 869 -6.72 6.36 -31.57
N VAL A 870 -7.39 7.49 -31.33
CA VAL A 870 -8.39 8.07 -32.23
C VAL A 870 -8.00 9.48 -32.59
N GLN A 871 -8.37 9.92 -33.79
CA GLN A 871 -8.05 11.26 -34.28
C GLN A 871 -9.29 12.16 -34.22
N LEU A 872 -9.14 13.29 -33.57
CA LEU A 872 -10.15 14.35 -33.48
C LEU A 872 -9.56 15.66 -33.99
N ARG A 873 -10.41 16.61 -34.37
CA ARG A 873 -9.99 17.96 -34.72
C ARG A 873 -10.44 18.94 -33.63
N PHE A 874 -9.54 19.80 -33.17
CA PHE A 874 -9.84 20.85 -32.21
C PHE A 874 -10.15 22.16 -32.94
N ASP A 875 -11.28 22.80 -32.62
CA ASP A 875 -11.61 24.15 -33.09
C ASP A 875 -11.17 25.18 -32.03
N PRO A 876 -10.12 25.98 -32.28
CA PRO A 876 -9.61 26.95 -31.31
C PRO A 876 -10.52 28.16 -31.11
N GLU A 877 -11.36 28.51 -32.07
CA GLU A 877 -12.26 29.67 -31.97
C GLU A 877 -13.49 29.34 -31.13
N ARG A 878 -14.06 28.15 -31.37
CA ARG A 878 -15.26 27.66 -30.67
C ARG A 878 -14.93 26.88 -29.40
N VAL A 879 -13.66 26.50 -29.22
CA VAL A 879 -13.17 25.70 -28.10
C VAL A 879 -13.97 24.40 -27.99
N SER A 880 -13.99 23.62 -29.07
CA SER A 880 -14.71 22.33 -29.16
C SER A 880 -13.94 21.28 -29.97
N PHE A 881 -14.29 20.01 -29.79
CA PHE A 881 -13.77 18.88 -30.56
C PHE A 881 -14.78 18.40 -31.61
N ARG A 882 -14.26 17.97 -32.76
CA ARG A 882 -15.05 17.37 -33.85
C ARG A 882 -14.44 16.05 -34.30
N SER A 883 -15.31 15.11 -34.68
CA SER A 883 -14.93 13.87 -35.36
C SER A 883 -14.38 14.16 -36.75
N ILE A 884 -13.45 13.33 -37.22
CA ILE A 884 -12.94 13.37 -38.59
C ILE A 884 -13.66 12.28 -39.37
N ASP A 885 -14.44 12.66 -40.39
CA ASP A 885 -15.08 11.70 -41.28
C ASP A 885 -14.04 11.15 -42.28
N THR A 886 -13.76 9.86 -42.19
CA THR A 886 -12.84 9.15 -43.10
C THR A 886 -13.55 8.43 -44.23
N ARG A 887 -14.85 8.66 -44.46
CA ARG A 887 -15.67 7.92 -45.43
C ARG A 887 -15.62 8.42 -46.89
N HIS A 888 -14.82 9.44 -47.22
CA HIS A 888 -14.72 9.96 -48.60
C HIS A 888 -13.43 9.56 -49.34
N GLY A 889 -12.94 8.33 -49.16
CA GLY A 889 -11.71 7.84 -49.79
C GLY A 889 -11.83 6.56 -50.64
N GLU A 890 -13.00 5.93 -50.74
CA GLU A 890 -13.16 4.64 -51.47
C GLU A 890 -14.12 4.70 -52.67
N GLU A 891 -14.54 5.90 -53.10
CA GLU A 891 -15.19 6.10 -54.41
C GLU A 891 -14.47 7.21 -55.18
N GLN A 892 -13.30 6.88 -55.75
CA GLN A 892 -12.76 7.47 -56.98
C GLN A 892 -11.96 6.43 -57.76
#